data_AF-A0A818NR22-F1
#
_entry.id   AF-A0A818NR22-F1
#
_cell.length_a   1.000
_cell.length_b   1.000
_cell.length_c   1.000
_cell.angle_alpha   90.00
_cell.angle_beta   90.00
_cell.angle_gamma   90.00
#
_symmetry.space_group_name_H-M   'P 1'
#
loop_
_entity.id
_entity.type
_entity.pdbx_description
1 polymer ?
#
loop_
_entity_poly.entity_id
_entity_poly.type
_entity_poly.pdbx_seq_one_letter_code
_entity_poly.pdbx_strand_id
1 'polypeptide(L)'
;MDHSMDNLKSLSPFELKDVLIKTAEGSAAVSRPANTSMLNAGRGNPNFLATMPRYGFFQLGLFAMRESERSFAYLPEGVGGFPKREQIEERFEIFARDNKNVDGISFLRGAVSFVRDQLGLDASDFLYEMCEGILGSNYPVPDRMLSLSEEIVAHYIRHEMIGEHPYIDEFDLFAVEGGTAAMTYIFNSLRANYLLEHGDTIALGAPIFTPYLEIPHMSDYQFKVVNINADKNLKWQYPKAELDKLRDPKVKAFFLVNPANPASVKLDNESLAYISSIVAERPDLIILTDDVYGTFADQFVSIFATCPKNTILVYSYSKYFGATGWRLGVIGIHRDNILDAQITQLDEQKRTALHARYASIAPEPSSLKFIDRLVADSRSVALNHTAGLSTPQQVQMVLFSLFALMDTADSYKTVLKRLIRHRKRALYRAIGVGFGDAEDDINSVDYYAILDLELLGERIHGRKFADWLIIHADMTALLMRLAHEAHVVLLPGRGFGIQHPSGRVSLANLNEADYKRIGTAVRALIEEYVEQFNKETADKPLSKWKNNNINHQTMFRLLLMYFLIIGCQYIDSSFARESVGCSAEDNQLRATASSFKKIIDVGSSYMHNRGNSRSIRVDGAYSTIYLAGVTSIRSLSTNASLLGDFDGQVRNVFARINQTLVEQYCSELHDLVSTTAFITNGNFSKRYAELRKEIFNGRDFPASALITITSLANEEMLVEVQAIAIIPSRNKEQIIRSNSFVIFICFFFIRQLFS
;
A
#
# COMPACT_ATOMS: atom_id res chain seq x y z
N MET A 1 16.31 -25.19 4.89
CA MET A 1 17.53 -24.42 4.56
C MET A 1 18.00 -23.77 5.85
N ASP A 2 19.30 -23.78 6.10
CA ASP A 2 19.88 -23.32 7.36
C ASP A 2 20.17 -21.82 7.31
N HIS A 3 19.15 -21.00 7.57
CA HIS A 3 19.36 -19.59 7.88
C HIS A 3 19.77 -19.49 9.34
N SER A 4 21.04 -19.13 9.61
CA SER A 4 21.48 -18.82 10.96
C SER A 4 20.56 -17.76 11.59
N MET A 5 20.20 -17.97 12.86
CA MET A 5 19.22 -17.13 13.59
C MET A 5 19.58 -15.63 13.55
N ASP A 6 20.87 -15.32 13.43
CA ASP A 6 21.39 -13.95 13.37
C ASP A 6 21.14 -13.26 12.03
N ASN A 7 21.12 -14.00 10.90
CA ASN A 7 20.73 -13.43 9.61
C ASN A 7 19.23 -13.05 9.57
N LEU A 8 18.38 -13.74 10.32
CA LEU A 8 16.95 -13.39 10.42
C LEU A 8 16.71 -12.10 11.23
N LYS A 9 17.63 -11.74 12.13
CA LYS A 9 17.54 -10.53 12.97
C LYS A 9 17.88 -9.24 12.23
N SER A 10 18.52 -9.32 11.06
CA SER A 10 18.88 -8.16 10.23
C SER A 10 17.86 -7.82 9.14
N LEU A 11 16.88 -8.70 8.89
CA LEU A 11 15.83 -8.48 7.88
C LEU A 11 14.87 -7.35 8.28
N SER A 12 14.38 -6.61 7.28
CA SER A 12 13.24 -5.71 7.49
C SER A 12 11.98 -6.51 7.93
N PRO A 13 10.95 -5.85 8.47
CA PRO A 13 9.77 -6.55 8.99
C PRO A 13 8.97 -7.24 7.88
N PHE A 14 9.03 -6.69 6.67
CA PHE A 14 8.38 -7.26 5.50
C PHE A 14 9.16 -8.46 4.94
N GLU A 15 10.49 -8.38 4.86
CA GLU A 15 11.34 -9.51 4.46
C GLU A 15 11.25 -10.65 5.48
N LEU A 16 11.32 -10.36 6.78
CA LEU A 16 11.14 -11.36 7.83
C LEU A 16 9.74 -12.00 7.74
N LYS A 17 8.70 -11.21 7.48
CA LYS A 17 7.35 -11.75 7.19
C LYS A 17 7.37 -12.70 6.01
N ASP A 18 8.05 -12.38 4.92
CA ASP A 18 8.06 -13.22 3.73
C ASP A 18 8.88 -14.51 3.94
N VAL A 19 9.90 -14.48 4.81
CA VAL A 19 10.59 -15.69 5.31
C VAL A 19 9.71 -16.50 6.26
N LEU A 20 8.94 -15.85 7.16
CA LEU A 20 7.98 -16.50 8.05
C LEU A 20 6.89 -17.23 7.26
N ILE A 21 6.39 -16.62 6.18
CA ILE A 21 5.45 -17.22 5.23
C ILE A 21 6.06 -18.47 4.59
N LYS A 22 7.23 -18.35 3.95
CA LYS A 22 7.92 -19.48 3.30
C LYS A 22 8.24 -20.63 4.27
N THR A 23 8.53 -20.31 5.53
CA THR A 23 8.81 -21.32 6.57
C THR A 23 7.53 -22.05 7.02
N ALA A 24 6.40 -21.35 7.10
CA ALA A 24 5.10 -21.96 7.39
C ALA A 24 4.62 -22.88 6.25
N GLU A 25 4.95 -22.55 5.00
CA GLU A 25 4.60 -23.31 3.79
C GLU A 25 5.52 -24.53 3.58
N GLY A 26 6.82 -24.39 3.85
CA GLY A 26 7.83 -25.44 3.61
C GLY A 26 7.62 -26.74 4.40
N SER A 27 6.91 -26.68 5.52
CA SER A 27 6.61 -27.86 6.36
C SER A 27 5.34 -28.62 5.94
N ALA A 28 4.56 -28.10 4.99
CA ALA A 28 3.31 -28.71 4.53
C ALA A 28 3.49 -29.78 3.42
N ALA A 29 4.73 -30.09 3.02
CA ALA A 29 5.02 -31.04 1.94
C ALA A 29 4.77 -32.53 2.30
N VAL A 30 4.45 -32.86 3.56
CA VAL A 30 4.20 -34.25 4.00
C VAL A 30 2.85 -34.37 4.73
N SER A 31 1.82 -34.68 3.94
CA SER A 31 0.55 -35.31 4.37
C SER A 31 -0.33 -34.62 5.43
N ARG A 32 -1.14 -33.61 5.04
CA ARG A 32 -2.48 -33.33 5.60
C ARG A 32 -3.30 -32.34 4.72
N PRO A 33 -4.64 -32.22 4.91
CA PRO A 33 -5.56 -31.75 3.87
C PRO A 33 -5.62 -30.23 3.66
N ALA A 34 -6.15 -29.84 2.50
CA ALA A 34 -6.11 -28.51 1.88
C ALA A 34 -6.85 -27.33 2.57
N ASN A 35 -7.08 -27.39 3.88
CA ASN A 35 -7.88 -26.38 4.61
C ASN A 35 -7.08 -25.54 5.64
N THR A 36 -5.77 -25.77 5.82
CA THR A 36 -4.95 -24.98 6.76
C THR A 36 -4.35 -23.75 6.06
N SER A 37 -5.18 -22.78 5.69
CA SER A 37 -4.68 -21.49 5.21
C SER A 37 -3.92 -20.77 6.33
N MET A 38 -2.77 -20.19 5.98
CA MET A 38 -1.90 -19.45 6.89
C MET A 38 -2.57 -18.14 7.33
N LEU A 39 -2.52 -17.86 8.64
CA LEU A 39 -3.08 -16.66 9.25
C LEU A 39 -2.06 -15.52 9.26
N ASN A 40 -2.09 -14.70 8.20
CA ASN A 40 -1.24 -13.51 8.09
C ASN A 40 -1.82 -12.32 8.89
N ALA A 41 -1.70 -12.36 10.22
CA ALA A 41 -2.14 -11.27 11.10
C ALA A 41 -1.28 -9.99 10.98
N GLY A 42 -0.15 -10.04 10.26
CA GLY A 42 0.69 -8.87 9.98
C GLY A 42 0.11 -7.89 8.94
N ARG A 43 -0.67 -8.37 7.95
CA ARG A 43 -1.28 -7.51 6.92
C ARG A 43 -2.46 -6.71 7.50
N GLY A 44 -2.33 -5.40 7.63
CA GLY A 44 -3.39 -4.49 8.13
C GLY A 44 -4.53 -4.18 7.15
N ASN A 45 -4.87 -5.10 6.25
CA ASN A 45 -5.91 -4.93 5.23
C ASN A 45 -7.29 -5.35 5.78
N PRO A 46 -8.31 -4.49 5.82
CA PRO A 46 -9.65 -4.88 6.30
C PRO A 46 -10.22 -6.12 5.57
N ASN A 47 -10.93 -6.97 6.32
CA ASN A 47 -11.81 -8.00 5.75
C ASN A 47 -13.31 -7.62 5.86
N PHE A 48 -13.58 -6.35 6.17
CA PHE A 48 -14.89 -5.70 6.12
C PHE A 48 -14.84 -4.56 5.10
N LEU A 49 -15.99 -4.16 4.56
CA LEU A 49 -16.11 -3.05 3.60
C LEU A 49 -17.50 -2.40 3.66
N ALA A 50 -17.58 -1.11 3.35
CA ALA A 50 -18.85 -0.37 3.29
C ALA A 50 -19.62 -0.71 2.00
N THR A 51 -20.61 -1.59 2.07
CA THR A 51 -21.35 -2.09 0.89
C THR A 51 -22.27 -1.04 0.28
N MET A 52 -23.05 -0.31 1.09
CA MET A 52 -24.08 0.63 0.62
C MET A 52 -23.57 1.72 -0.35
N PRO A 53 -22.48 2.47 -0.05
CA PRO A 53 -21.92 3.45 -0.99
C PRO A 53 -21.28 2.84 -2.25
N ARG A 54 -20.97 1.53 -2.26
CA ARG A 54 -20.53 0.81 -3.46
C ARG A 54 -21.72 0.39 -4.32
N TYR A 55 -22.83 -0.06 -3.71
CA TYR A 55 -24.09 -0.23 -4.44
C TYR A 55 -24.56 1.09 -5.05
N GLY A 56 -24.48 2.20 -4.30
CA GLY A 56 -24.70 3.54 -4.82
C GLY A 56 -23.84 3.86 -6.04
N PHE A 57 -22.52 3.59 -5.98
CA PHE A 57 -21.62 3.77 -7.11
C PHE A 57 -22.09 3.00 -8.37
N PHE A 58 -22.42 1.71 -8.25
CA PHE A 58 -22.87 0.93 -9.41
C PHE A 58 -24.22 1.41 -9.97
N GLN A 59 -25.17 1.80 -9.12
CA GLN A 59 -26.46 2.35 -9.58
C GLN A 59 -26.32 3.72 -10.24
N LEU A 60 -25.44 4.58 -9.72
CA LEU A 60 -25.08 5.85 -10.36
C LEU A 60 -24.44 5.62 -11.74
N GLY A 61 -23.59 4.59 -11.87
CA GLY A 61 -23.02 4.21 -13.16
C GLY A 61 -24.08 3.79 -14.19
N LEU A 62 -25.08 3.00 -13.77
CA LEU A 62 -26.22 2.63 -14.63
C LEU A 62 -27.09 3.83 -15.02
N PHE A 63 -27.27 4.81 -14.13
CA PHE A 63 -27.94 6.07 -14.46
C PHE A 63 -27.13 6.89 -15.46
N ALA A 64 -25.83 7.08 -15.21
CA ALA A 64 -24.92 7.84 -16.06
C ALA A 64 -24.79 7.23 -17.47
N MET A 65 -24.80 5.89 -17.59
CA MET A 65 -24.85 5.21 -18.89
C MET A 65 -26.11 5.57 -19.68
N ARG A 66 -27.30 5.54 -19.05
CA ARG A 66 -28.55 5.95 -19.72
C ARG A 66 -28.53 7.41 -20.18
N GLU A 67 -27.89 8.28 -19.40
CA GLU A 67 -27.71 9.70 -19.76
C GLU A 67 -26.67 9.90 -20.87
N SER A 68 -25.66 9.03 -20.95
CA SER A 68 -24.70 9.00 -22.04
C SER A 68 -25.34 8.51 -23.36
N GLU A 69 -26.05 7.37 -23.32
CA GLU A 69 -26.79 6.80 -24.46
C GLU A 69 -27.84 7.77 -25.01
N ARG A 70 -28.54 8.52 -24.13
CA ARG A 70 -29.52 9.54 -24.51
C ARG A 70 -28.96 10.59 -25.48
N SER A 71 -27.68 10.93 -25.37
CA SER A 71 -27.04 11.94 -26.24
C SER A 71 -26.75 11.43 -27.66
N PHE A 72 -26.74 10.11 -27.89
CA PHE A 72 -26.52 9.49 -29.20
C PHE A 72 -27.55 8.39 -29.55
N ALA A 73 -28.79 8.53 -29.06
CA ALA A 73 -29.86 7.53 -29.18
C ALA A 73 -30.29 7.14 -30.63
N TYR A 74 -29.67 7.74 -31.66
CA TYR A 74 -29.83 7.40 -33.06
C TYR A 74 -28.78 6.38 -33.57
N LEU A 75 -27.77 6.04 -32.77
CA LEU A 75 -26.70 5.09 -33.09
C LEU A 75 -26.95 3.73 -32.40
N PRO A 76 -27.24 2.64 -33.14
CA PRO A 76 -27.45 1.31 -32.55
C PRO A 76 -26.16 0.63 -32.07
N GLU A 77 -24.98 1.15 -32.37
CA GLU A 77 -23.68 0.52 -32.10
C GLU A 77 -23.19 0.61 -30.64
N GLY A 78 -24.05 1.06 -29.70
CA GLY A 78 -23.68 1.21 -28.29
C GLY A 78 -22.80 2.44 -28.02
N VAL A 79 -23.00 3.52 -28.79
CA VAL A 79 -22.26 4.78 -28.64
C VAL A 79 -22.98 5.72 -27.68
N GLY A 80 -22.26 6.21 -26.67
CA GLY A 80 -22.72 7.22 -25.72
C GLY A 80 -22.01 8.55 -25.88
N GLY A 81 -22.58 9.61 -25.30
CA GLY A 81 -22.04 10.97 -25.28
C GLY A 81 -21.94 11.55 -23.88
N PHE A 82 -21.72 12.86 -23.78
CA PHE A 82 -21.78 13.55 -22.50
C PHE A 82 -23.23 13.62 -21.97
N PRO A 83 -23.44 13.51 -20.64
CA PRO A 83 -24.74 13.77 -20.03
C PRO A 83 -25.15 15.25 -20.23
N LYS A 84 -26.42 15.57 -19.97
CA LYS A 84 -26.95 16.95 -20.05
C LYS A 84 -27.38 17.47 -18.69
N ARG A 85 -26.93 18.66 -18.29
CA ARG A 85 -27.30 19.33 -17.03
C ARG A 85 -28.81 19.59 -16.94
N GLU A 86 -29.39 20.11 -18.01
CA GLU A 86 -30.82 20.43 -18.12
C GLU A 86 -31.67 19.22 -17.70
N GLN A 87 -32.54 19.40 -16.70
CA GLN A 87 -33.50 18.41 -16.19
C GLN A 87 -32.88 17.07 -15.71
N ILE A 88 -31.62 17.06 -15.26
CA ILE A 88 -30.96 15.83 -14.80
C ILE A 88 -31.56 15.29 -13.49
N GLU A 89 -32.04 16.18 -12.61
CA GLU A 89 -32.68 15.82 -11.34
C GLU A 89 -34.01 15.08 -11.55
N GLU A 90 -34.88 15.55 -12.46
CA GLU A 90 -36.14 14.87 -12.77
C GLU A 90 -35.90 13.50 -13.42
N ARG A 91 -34.87 13.38 -14.26
CA ARG A 91 -34.48 12.09 -14.85
C ARG A 91 -33.89 11.14 -13.81
N PHE A 92 -33.12 11.66 -12.85
CA PHE A 92 -32.63 10.89 -11.72
C PHE A 92 -33.78 10.40 -10.82
N GLU A 93 -34.75 11.26 -10.47
CA GLU A 93 -35.88 10.85 -9.65
C GLU A 93 -36.79 9.84 -10.36
N ILE A 94 -36.97 9.94 -11.69
CA ILE A 94 -37.62 8.88 -12.48
C ILE A 94 -36.84 7.57 -12.39
N PHE A 95 -35.53 7.59 -12.64
CA PHE A 95 -34.67 6.41 -12.53
C PHE A 95 -34.74 5.79 -11.12
N ALA A 96 -34.68 6.61 -10.08
CA ALA A 96 -34.66 6.15 -8.71
C ALA A 96 -36.03 5.62 -8.23
N ARG A 97 -37.14 6.21 -8.70
CA ARG A 97 -38.50 5.69 -8.49
C ARG A 97 -38.69 4.33 -9.15
N ASP A 98 -38.23 4.20 -10.40
CA ASP A 98 -38.42 2.98 -11.19
C ASP A 98 -37.54 1.83 -10.65
N ASN A 99 -36.41 2.14 -10.02
CA ASN A 99 -35.51 1.19 -9.36
C ASN A 99 -35.64 1.16 -7.81
N LYS A 100 -36.75 1.66 -7.23
CA LYS A 100 -36.90 1.88 -5.77
C LYS A 100 -36.59 0.69 -4.82
N ASN A 101 -36.62 -0.54 -5.34
CA ASN A 101 -36.35 -1.77 -4.58
C ASN A 101 -34.92 -2.32 -4.78
N VAL A 102 -34.04 -1.58 -5.48
CA VAL A 102 -32.67 -1.99 -5.77
C VAL A 102 -31.70 -1.38 -4.76
N ASP A 103 -30.76 -2.18 -4.26
CA ASP A 103 -29.73 -1.73 -3.32
C ASP A 103 -28.95 -0.52 -3.87
N GLY A 104 -28.65 0.44 -2.99
CA GLY A 104 -27.98 1.70 -3.35
C GLY A 104 -28.91 2.82 -3.83
N ILE A 105 -30.10 2.54 -4.38
CA ILE A 105 -31.00 3.59 -4.90
C ILE A 105 -31.52 4.51 -3.79
N SER A 106 -31.99 3.94 -2.67
CA SER A 106 -32.43 4.73 -1.50
C SER A 106 -31.29 5.60 -0.96
N PHE A 107 -30.07 5.07 -0.93
CA PHE A 107 -28.86 5.79 -0.54
C PHE A 107 -28.52 6.94 -1.50
N LEU A 108 -28.62 6.75 -2.82
CA LEU A 108 -28.38 7.83 -3.79
C LEU A 108 -29.42 8.96 -3.67
N ARG A 109 -30.71 8.64 -3.47
CA ARG A 109 -31.74 9.66 -3.22
C ARG A 109 -31.47 10.44 -1.94
N GLY A 110 -31.07 9.73 -0.87
CA GLY A 110 -30.60 10.35 0.36
C GLY A 110 -29.40 11.27 0.14
N ALA A 111 -28.42 10.83 -0.65
CA ALA A 111 -27.22 11.58 -0.97
C ALA A 111 -27.53 12.88 -1.74
N VAL A 112 -28.39 12.84 -2.76
CA VAL A 112 -28.84 14.04 -3.50
C VAL A 112 -29.59 15.00 -2.57
N SER A 113 -30.51 14.50 -1.74
CA SER A 113 -31.23 15.31 -0.75
C SER A 113 -30.29 15.90 0.30
N PHE A 114 -29.28 15.16 0.78
CA PHE A 114 -28.30 15.68 1.75
C PHE A 114 -27.46 16.81 1.15
N VAL A 115 -26.97 16.64 -0.08
CA VAL A 115 -26.20 17.68 -0.80
C VAL A 115 -27.04 18.93 -1.01
N ARG A 116 -28.31 18.79 -1.44
CA ARG A 116 -29.22 19.92 -1.67
C ARG A 116 -29.69 20.59 -0.38
N ASP A 117 -30.20 19.79 0.55
CA ASP A 117 -31.02 20.25 1.66
C ASP A 117 -30.22 20.44 2.97
N GLN A 118 -29.01 19.86 3.09
CA GLN A 118 -28.14 20.01 4.27
C GLN A 118 -26.84 20.76 3.96
N LEU A 119 -26.24 20.56 2.77
CA LEU A 119 -25.05 21.32 2.35
C LEU A 119 -25.41 22.60 1.57
N GLY A 120 -26.64 22.71 1.05
CA GLY A 120 -27.10 23.90 0.31
C GLY A 120 -26.56 24.02 -1.12
N LEU A 121 -26.09 22.91 -1.69
CA LEU A 121 -25.47 22.84 -3.02
C LEU A 121 -26.51 22.50 -4.10
N ASP A 122 -26.25 22.89 -5.35
CA ASP A 122 -27.18 22.59 -6.45
C ASP A 122 -27.20 21.09 -6.78
N ALA A 123 -28.40 20.51 -6.75
CA ALA A 123 -28.61 19.08 -6.97
C ALA A 123 -28.38 18.64 -8.42
N SER A 124 -28.64 19.52 -9.39
CA SER A 124 -28.45 19.24 -10.81
C SER A 124 -26.97 19.30 -11.19
N ASP A 125 -26.22 20.28 -10.67
CA ASP A 125 -24.76 20.34 -10.84
C ASP A 125 -24.06 19.19 -10.10
N PHE A 126 -24.53 18.81 -8.90
CA PHE A 126 -24.05 17.61 -8.21
C PHE A 126 -24.26 16.34 -9.02
N LEU A 127 -25.50 16.09 -9.48
CA LEU A 127 -25.81 14.93 -10.31
C LEU A 127 -25.01 14.93 -11.62
N TYR A 128 -24.78 16.10 -12.22
CA TYR A 128 -23.97 16.23 -13.41
C TYR A 128 -22.49 15.89 -13.16
N GLU A 129 -21.86 16.47 -12.14
CA GLU A 129 -20.47 16.17 -11.77
C GLU A 129 -20.30 14.67 -11.44
N MET A 130 -21.27 14.08 -10.73
CA MET A 130 -21.27 12.66 -10.40
C MET A 130 -21.47 11.75 -11.62
N CYS A 131 -22.33 12.13 -12.58
CA CYS A 131 -22.54 11.37 -13.82
C CYS A 131 -21.37 11.49 -14.79
N GLU A 132 -20.84 12.68 -15.02
CA GLU A 132 -19.65 12.89 -15.85
C GLU A 132 -18.44 12.19 -15.21
N GLY A 133 -18.29 12.34 -13.88
CA GLY A 133 -17.19 11.76 -13.13
C GLY A 133 -17.18 10.23 -13.13
N ILE A 134 -18.32 9.56 -12.99
CA ILE A 134 -18.36 8.09 -13.00
C ILE A 134 -18.15 7.49 -14.40
N LEU A 135 -18.51 8.22 -15.46
CA LEU A 135 -18.23 7.83 -16.85
C LEU A 135 -16.73 7.88 -17.17
N GLY A 136 -15.93 8.69 -16.45
CA GLY A 136 -14.49 8.80 -16.65
C GLY A 136 -14.10 9.30 -18.06
N SER A 137 -15.00 10.01 -18.74
CA SER A 137 -14.86 10.41 -20.14
C SER A 137 -14.14 11.76 -20.35
N ASN A 138 -13.85 12.49 -19.27
CA ASN A 138 -13.09 13.74 -19.26
C ASN A 138 -11.95 13.68 -18.25
N TYR A 139 -10.92 14.51 -18.45
CA TYR A 139 -9.87 14.76 -17.45
C TYR A 139 -10.46 15.44 -16.21
N PRO A 140 -9.89 15.25 -15.00
CA PRO A 140 -10.33 15.97 -13.81
C PRO A 140 -10.13 17.48 -13.99
N VAL A 141 -11.19 18.26 -13.80
CA VAL A 141 -11.13 19.73 -13.81
C VAL A 141 -11.93 20.28 -12.62
N PRO A 142 -11.31 21.06 -11.72
CA PRO A 142 -9.87 21.37 -11.62
C PRO A 142 -8.95 20.15 -11.46
N ASP A 143 -7.69 20.29 -11.88
CA ASP A 143 -6.65 19.23 -11.80
C ASP A 143 -6.44 18.70 -10.37
N ARG A 144 -6.71 19.53 -9.36
CA ARG A 144 -6.51 19.23 -7.94
C ARG A 144 -7.60 18.33 -7.36
N MET A 145 -8.86 18.68 -7.61
CA MET A 145 -10.06 17.97 -7.16
C MET A 145 -11.27 18.56 -7.89
N LEU A 146 -12.28 17.75 -8.20
CA LEU A 146 -13.55 18.24 -8.74
C LEU A 146 -14.26 19.13 -7.70
N SER A 147 -14.93 20.19 -8.14
CA SER A 147 -15.34 21.29 -7.26
C SER A 147 -16.34 20.90 -6.17
N LEU A 148 -17.46 20.24 -6.53
CA LEU A 148 -18.45 19.82 -5.53
C LEU A 148 -17.93 18.63 -4.72
N SER A 149 -17.11 17.78 -5.34
CA SER A 149 -16.42 16.69 -4.67
C SER A 149 -15.48 17.18 -3.57
N GLU A 150 -14.71 18.24 -3.80
CA GLU A 150 -13.86 18.89 -2.80
C GLU A 150 -14.68 19.36 -1.59
N GLU A 151 -15.77 20.08 -1.84
CA GLU A 151 -16.62 20.63 -0.78
C GLU A 151 -17.26 19.53 0.08
N ILE A 152 -17.86 18.52 -0.55
CA ILE A 152 -18.48 17.38 0.15
C ILE A 152 -17.44 16.58 0.96
N VAL A 153 -16.24 16.36 0.40
CA VAL A 153 -15.16 15.68 1.11
C VAL A 153 -14.61 16.57 2.23
N ALA A 154 -14.52 17.89 2.06
CA ALA A 154 -14.12 18.81 3.13
C ALA A 154 -15.11 18.80 4.31
N HIS A 155 -16.42 18.69 4.07
CA HIS A 155 -17.40 18.47 5.14
C HIS A 155 -17.15 17.17 5.91
N TYR A 156 -16.82 16.08 5.22
CA TYR A 156 -16.48 14.81 5.87
C TYR A 156 -15.15 14.87 6.64
N ILE A 157 -14.13 15.53 6.09
CA ILE A 157 -12.84 15.74 6.78
C ILE A 157 -13.02 16.62 8.02
N ARG A 158 -13.83 17.68 7.95
CA ARG A 158 -14.22 18.46 9.14
C ARG A 158 -14.88 17.56 10.19
N HIS A 159 -15.89 16.78 9.79
CA HIS A 159 -16.63 15.93 10.73
C HIS A 159 -15.74 14.89 11.45
N GLU A 160 -14.87 14.18 10.73
CA GLU A 160 -14.09 13.08 11.31
C GLU A 160 -12.73 13.48 11.89
N MET A 161 -12.06 14.50 11.32
CA MET A 161 -10.70 14.89 11.73
C MET A 161 -10.67 16.09 12.69
N ILE A 162 -11.71 16.92 12.69
CA ILE A 162 -11.82 18.09 13.59
C ILE A 162 -12.80 17.78 14.73
N GLY A 163 -13.89 17.05 14.42
CA GLY A 163 -14.87 16.62 15.42
C GLY A 163 -15.53 17.82 16.10
N GLU A 164 -15.53 17.80 17.44
CA GLU A 164 -16.09 18.88 18.27
C GLU A 164 -15.08 20.02 18.54
N HIS A 165 -13.87 19.98 17.97
CA HIS A 165 -12.89 21.06 18.17
C HIS A 165 -13.37 22.36 17.51
N PRO A 166 -13.32 23.52 18.19
CA PRO A 166 -13.75 24.79 17.63
C PRO A 166 -12.83 25.22 16.48
N TYR A 167 -13.32 25.09 15.25
CA TYR A 167 -12.59 25.38 14.04
C TYR A 167 -13.46 26.19 13.08
N ILE A 168 -13.00 27.39 12.75
CA ILE A 168 -13.69 28.33 11.84
C ILE A 168 -12.91 28.57 10.54
N ASP A 169 -11.78 27.89 10.41
CA ASP A 169 -10.78 28.07 9.37
C ASP A 169 -11.15 27.30 8.08
N GLU A 170 -10.47 27.65 6.98
CA GLU A 170 -10.69 27.05 5.67
C GLU A 170 -9.43 26.34 5.16
N PHE A 171 -9.63 25.19 4.52
CA PHE A 171 -8.56 24.40 3.93
C PHE A 171 -8.95 23.95 2.53
N ASP A 172 -7.93 23.77 1.70
CA ASP A 172 -8.06 23.19 0.37
C ASP A 172 -7.62 21.71 0.42
N LEU A 173 -8.15 20.87 -0.48
CA LEU A 173 -7.87 19.44 -0.57
C LEU A 173 -7.25 19.06 -1.93
N PHE A 174 -6.33 18.10 -1.94
CA PHE A 174 -5.85 17.44 -3.16
C PHE A 174 -6.21 15.96 -3.10
N ALA A 175 -7.05 15.49 -4.04
CA ALA A 175 -7.40 14.08 -4.17
C ALA A 175 -6.25 13.26 -4.78
N VAL A 176 -5.84 12.19 -4.09
CA VAL A 176 -4.64 11.39 -4.41
C VAL A 176 -4.89 9.89 -4.25
N GLU A 177 -3.98 9.06 -4.77
CA GLU A 177 -4.05 7.60 -4.86
C GLU A 177 -3.84 6.88 -3.50
N GLY A 178 -4.53 7.36 -2.46
CA GLY A 178 -4.36 7.03 -1.05
C GLY A 178 -3.14 7.68 -0.41
N GLY A 179 -3.04 7.58 0.92
CA GLY A 179 -1.92 8.14 1.70
C GLY A 179 -0.51 7.72 1.22
N THR A 180 -0.39 6.60 0.50
CA THR A 180 0.85 6.16 -0.16
C THR A 180 1.34 7.14 -1.22
N ALA A 181 0.44 7.64 -2.08
CA ALA A 181 0.76 8.65 -3.08
C ALA A 181 0.94 10.02 -2.42
N ALA A 182 0.06 10.35 -1.45
CA ALA A 182 0.17 11.57 -0.65
C ALA A 182 1.59 11.78 -0.09
N MET A 183 2.13 10.78 0.60
CA MET A 183 3.49 10.84 1.16
C MET A 183 4.57 11.02 0.08
N THR A 184 4.44 10.30 -1.03
CA THR A 184 5.38 10.43 -2.16
C THR A 184 5.39 11.86 -2.72
N TYR A 185 4.21 12.48 -2.87
CA TYR A 185 4.07 13.84 -3.39
C TYR A 185 4.54 14.89 -2.39
N ILE A 186 4.22 14.73 -1.10
CA ILE A 186 4.63 15.67 -0.04
C ILE A 186 6.14 15.70 0.10
N PHE A 187 6.82 14.56 0.27
CA PHE A 187 8.28 14.53 0.40
C PHE A 187 8.98 15.09 -0.84
N ASN A 188 8.51 14.74 -2.04
CA ASN A 188 9.09 15.26 -3.28
C ASN A 188 8.90 16.78 -3.41
N SER A 189 7.73 17.31 -3.05
CA SER A 189 7.38 18.73 -3.25
C SER A 189 7.96 19.63 -2.17
N LEU A 190 8.05 19.16 -0.92
CA LEU A 190 8.81 19.85 0.15
C LEU A 190 10.27 20.04 -0.26
N ARG A 191 10.88 19.03 -0.89
CA ARG A 191 12.23 19.12 -1.46
C ARG A 191 12.29 20.03 -2.70
N ALA A 192 11.39 19.83 -3.67
CA ALA A 192 11.37 20.60 -4.91
C ALA A 192 11.14 22.10 -4.69
N ASN A 193 10.51 22.48 -3.57
CA ASN A 193 10.26 23.86 -3.16
C ASN A 193 11.19 24.37 -2.06
N TYR A 194 12.31 23.68 -1.78
CA TYR A 194 13.34 24.07 -0.80
C TYR A 194 12.85 24.25 0.65
N LEU A 195 11.73 23.62 1.02
CA LEU A 195 11.19 23.61 2.38
C LEU A 195 11.89 22.58 3.28
N LEU A 196 12.29 21.44 2.69
CA LEU A 196 13.20 20.47 3.31
C LEU A 196 14.33 20.12 2.33
N GLU A 197 15.57 20.35 2.76
CA GLU A 197 16.77 20.17 1.97
C GLU A 197 17.59 18.96 2.45
N HIS A 198 18.50 18.48 1.61
CA HIS A 198 19.30 17.29 1.90
C HIS A 198 20.12 17.47 3.19
N GLY A 199 19.95 16.57 4.17
CA GLY A 199 20.67 16.61 5.45
C GLY A 199 20.04 17.49 6.54
N ASP A 200 18.84 18.04 6.31
CA ASP A 200 18.03 18.70 7.33
C ASP A 200 17.62 17.75 8.46
N THR A 201 17.21 18.31 9.61
CA THR A 201 16.76 17.50 10.76
C THR A 201 15.23 17.46 10.80
N ILE A 202 14.67 16.26 10.90
CA ILE A 202 13.24 16.03 11.11
C ILE A 202 13.02 15.21 12.37
N ALA A 203 11.88 15.43 13.02
CA ALA A 203 11.39 14.64 14.13
C ALA A 203 10.38 13.60 13.65
N LEU A 204 10.47 12.36 14.16
CA LEU A 204 9.50 11.30 13.90
C LEU A 204 8.81 10.88 15.21
N GLY A 205 7.48 10.83 15.20
CA GLY A 205 6.67 10.27 16.29
C GLY A 205 6.75 8.74 16.30
N ALA A 206 7.63 8.18 17.12
CA ALA A 206 7.94 6.75 17.19
C ALA A 206 7.19 6.07 18.36
N PRO A 207 6.74 4.80 18.23
CA PRO A 207 6.91 3.89 17.10
C PRO A 207 5.97 4.22 15.91
N ILE A 208 6.49 4.10 14.69
CA ILE A 208 5.82 4.55 13.45
C ILE A 208 5.82 3.48 12.35
N PHE A 209 4.95 3.65 11.35
CA PHE A 209 4.87 2.77 10.20
C PHE A 209 6.16 2.82 9.34
N THR A 210 6.71 1.66 8.99
CA THR A 210 8.09 1.51 8.49
C THR A 210 8.50 2.43 7.30
N PRO A 211 7.65 2.74 6.30
CA PRO A 211 8.03 3.68 5.23
C PRO A 211 8.46 5.08 5.73
N TYR A 212 7.94 5.56 6.87
CA TYR A 212 8.39 6.82 7.48
C TYR A 212 9.80 6.73 8.08
N LEU A 213 10.29 5.53 8.38
CA LEU A 213 11.68 5.27 8.80
C LEU A 213 12.62 5.15 7.60
N GLU A 214 12.12 4.63 6.46
CA GLU A 214 12.94 4.37 5.27
C GLU A 214 13.14 5.62 4.39
N ILE A 215 12.07 6.37 4.11
CA ILE A 215 12.11 7.53 3.19
C ILE A 215 13.15 8.58 3.62
N PRO A 216 13.26 8.99 4.91
CA PRO A 216 14.26 9.97 5.35
C PRO A 216 15.72 9.59 5.03
N HIS A 217 16.01 8.29 4.94
CA HIS A 217 17.36 7.77 4.71
C HIS A 217 17.68 7.48 3.23
N MET A 218 16.78 7.79 2.29
CA MET A 218 17.08 7.71 0.86
C MET A 218 18.11 8.76 0.43
N SER A 219 18.87 8.49 -0.64
CA SER A 219 19.88 9.41 -1.22
C SER A 219 19.37 10.83 -1.49
N ASP A 220 18.07 10.90 -1.79
CA ASP A 220 17.34 12.09 -2.18
C ASP A 220 17.07 13.06 -1.03
N TYR A 221 17.24 12.61 0.22
CA TYR A 221 16.88 13.34 1.44
C TYR A 221 17.99 13.31 2.51
N GLN A 222 18.52 12.14 2.86
CA GLN A 222 19.54 11.95 3.92
C GLN A 222 19.24 12.72 5.23
N PHE A 223 17.97 12.81 5.63
CA PHE A 223 17.58 13.60 6.80
C PHE A 223 18.16 13.03 8.10
N LYS A 224 18.51 13.92 9.02
CA LYS A 224 18.86 13.57 10.40
C LYS A 224 17.57 13.35 11.18
N VAL A 225 17.34 12.13 11.62
CA VAL A 225 16.10 11.75 12.31
C VAL A 225 16.27 11.89 13.82
N VAL A 226 15.37 12.66 14.45
CA VAL A 226 15.21 12.76 15.91
C VAL A 226 13.93 12.02 16.29
N ASN A 227 14.05 10.93 17.05
CA ASN A 227 12.86 10.20 17.51
C ASN A 227 12.22 10.90 18.72
N ILE A 228 10.91 11.13 18.61
CA ILE A 228 9.98 11.51 19.68
C ILE A 228 9.32 10.20 20.10
N ASN A 229 9.73 9.62 21.22
CA ASN A 229 9.37 8.25 21.58
C ASN A 229 8.15 8.23 22.52
N ALA A 230 7.12 7.49 22.14
CA ALA A 230 5.98 7.20 22.99
C ALA A 230 6.39 6.30 24.17
N ASP A 231 5.89 6.58 25.38
CA ASP A 231 6.18 5.77 26.56
C ASP A 231 5.04 4.78 26.84
N LYS A 232 5.37 3.48 26.90
CA LYS A 232 4.43 2.41 27.25
C LYS A 232 3.76 2.63 28.62
N ASN A 233 4.47 3.24 29.57
CA ASN A 233 3.97 3.54 30.91
C ASN A 233 2.95 4.68 30.91
N LEU A 234 3.03 5.58 29.92
CA LEU A 234 2.05 6.62 29.63
C LEU A 234 1.02 6.17 28.57
N LYS A 235 0.73 4.87 28.50
CA LYS A 235 -0.19 4.26 27.51
C LYS A 235 0.14 4.64 26.05
N TRP A 236 1.42 4.74 25.72
CA TRP A 236 1.93 5.17 24.40
C TRP A 236 1.62 6.63 24.02
N GLN A 237 1.38 7.51 24.99
CA GLN A 237 1.49 8.96 24.78
C GLN A 237 2.96 9.40 24.76
N TYR A 238 3.22 10.57 24.16
CA TYR A 238 4.56 11.17 24.13
C TYR A 238 4.83 11.94 25.43
N PRO A 239 5.86 11.61 26.22
CA PRO A 239 6.27 12.41 27.37
C PRO A 239 6.59 13.85 26.97
N LYS A 240 6.32 14.82 27.84
CA LYS A 240 6.66 16.24 27.60
C LYS A 240 8.15 16.41 27.24
N ALA A 241 9.05 15.74 27.96
CA ALA A 241 10.49 15.76 27.67
C ALA A 241 10.89 15.19 26.29
N GLU A 242 10.06 14.34 25.68
CA GLU A 242 10.24 13.88 24.30
C GLU A 242 9.70 14.93 23.31
N LEU A 243 8.53 15.52 23.58
CA LEU A 243 7.96 16.61 22.80
C LEU A 243 8.83 17.87 22.83
N ASP A 244 9.53 18.14 23.94
CA ASP A 244 10.44 19.28 24.11
C ASP A 244 11.57 19.32 23.07
N LYS A 245 11.93 18.16 22.48
CA LYS A 245 12.90 18.08 21.38
C LYS A 245 12.46 18.86 20.14
N LEU A 246 11.15 19.07 19.96
CA LEU A 246 10.59 19.88 18.88
C LEU A 246 10.92 21.39 19.02
N ARG A 247 11.39 21.84 20.19
CA ARG A 247 11.89 23.21 20.40
C ARG A 247 13.28 23.45 19.80
N ASP A 248 14.06 22.42 19.45
CA ASP A 248 15.36 22.63 18.77
C ASP A 248 15.12 23.24 17.38
N PRO A 249 15.60 24.47 17.08
CA PRO A 249 15.41 25.13 15.79
C PRO A 249 16.05 24.38 14.62
N LYS A 250 16.91 23.37 14.87
CA LYS A 250 17.41 22.48 13.81
C LYS A 250 16.33 21.54 13.29
N VAL A 251 15.34 21.18 14.12
CA VAL A 251 14.19 20.36 13.73
C VAL A 251 13.25 21.24 12.92
N LYS A 252 13.24 21.03 11.59
CA LYS A 252 12.37 21.77 10.65
C LYS A 252 10.97 21.19 10.54
N ALA A 253 10.83 19.88 10.75
CA ALA A 253 9.54 19.20 10.60
C ALA A 253 9.31 18.12 11.66
N PHE A 254 8.05 17.89 12.00
CA PHE A 254 7.57 16.80 12.86
C PHE A 254 6.55 15.94 12.11
N PHE A 255 6.93 14.69 11.83
CA PHE A 255 6.08 13.75 11.09
C PHE A 255 5.56 12.66 12.02
N LEU A 256 4.25 12.40 11.98
CA LEU A 256 3.58 11.42 12.82
C LEU A 256 2.41 10.73 12.11
N VAL A 257 2.01 9.58 12.66
CA VAL A 257 0.75 8.91 12.32
C VAL A 257 -0.13 9.02 13.57
N ASN A 258 -1.35 9.56 13.44
CA ASN A 258 -2.24 9.80 14.58
C ASN A 258 -3.69 9.45 14.19
N PRO A 259 -4.29 8.35 14.69
CA PRO A 259 -3.79 7.44 15.69
C PRO A 259 -2.58 6.60 15.26
N ALA A 260 -1.66 6.36 16.20
CA ALA A 260 -0.36 5.76 15.96
C ALA A 260 -0.44 4.33 15.39
N ASN A 261 0.45 4.00 14.47
CA ASN A 261 0.68 2.64 13.98
C ASN A 261 2.15 2.30 14.26
N PRO A 262 2.45 1.40 15.22
CA PRO A 262 1.65 0.23 15.62
C PRO A 262 0.92 0.36 16.97
N ALA A 263 1.18 1.40 17.76
CA ALA A 263 0.67 1.51 19.14
C ALA A 263 -0.86 1.55 19.23
N SER A 264 -1.52 2.02 18.17
CA SER A 264 -2.97 2.06 18.02
C SER A 264 -3.68 2.86 19.12
N VAL A 265 -3.11 4.02 19.45
CA VAL A 265 -3.69 5.06 20.32
C VAL A 265 -3.74 6.40 19.58
N LYS A 266 -4.72 7.25 19.87
CA LYS A 266 -4.70 8.67 19.44
C LYS A 266 -3.80 9.49 20.38
N LEU A 267 -3.38 10.67 19.92
CA LEU A 267 -2.93 11.73 20.83
C LEU A 267 -4.07 12.12 21.78
N ASP A 268 -3.77 12.25 23.05
CA ASP A 268 -4.68 12.79 24.05
C ASP A 268 -4.72 14.33 24.02
N ASN A 269 -5.71 14.89 24.72
CA ASN A 269 -5.95 16.33 24.73
C ASN A 269 -4.78 17.10 25.38
N GLU A 270 -4.05 16.50 26.33
CA GLU A 270 -2.88 17.13 26.95
C GLU A 270 -1.71 17.20 25.96
N SER A 271 -1.45 16.12 25.22
CA SER A 271 -0.42 16.07 24.18
C SER A 271 -0.72 17.03 23.03
N LEU A 272 -1.98 17.09 22.56
CA LEU A 272 -2.42 18.05 21.55
C LEU A 272 -2.23 19.50 22.01
N ALA A 273 -2.66 19.84 23.24
CA ALA A 273 -2.46 21.18 23.80
C ALA A 273 -0.98 21.52 24.00
N TYR A 274 -0.16 20.55 24.40
CA TYR A 274 1.28 20.74 24.60
C TYR A 274 2.05 20.94 23.28
N ILE A 275 1.68 20.21 22.22
CA ILE A 275 2.26 20.44 20.88
C ILE A 275 1.80 21.81 20.35
N SER A 276 0.55 22.21 20.62
CA SER A 276 0.05 23.53 20.22
C SER A 276 0.82 24.68 20.90
N SER A 277 1.23 24.52 22.17
CA SER A 277 2.09 25.51 22.83
C SER A 277 3.51 25.54 22.26
N ILE A 278 4.07 24.38 21.88
CA ILE A 278 5.35 24.31 21.15
C ILE A 278 5.24 25.02 19.80
N VAL A 279 4.16 24.84 19.04
CA VAL A 279 3.95 25.50 17.74
C VAL A 279 3.81 27.02 17.89
N ALA A 280 3.26 27.51 19.00
CA ALA A 280 3.26 28.95 19.30
C ALA A 280 4.69 29.51 19.55
N GLU A 281 5.61 28.70 20.08
CA GLU A 281 7.04 29.04 20.20
C GLU A 281 7.84 28.79 18.90
N ARG A 282 7.36 27.86 18.07
CA ARG A 282 7.95 27.40 16.81
C ARG A 282 6.97 27.58 15.64
N PRO A 283 6.60 28.82 15.27
CA PRO A 283 5.68 29.08 14.17
C PRO A 283 6.23 28.62 12.81
N ASP A 284 7.52 28.31 12.72
CA ASP A 284 8.21 27.77 11.55
C ASP A 284 8.13 26.23 11.41
N LEU A 285 7.70 25.51 12.46
CA LEU A 285 7.70 24.04 12.46
C LEU A 285 6.65 23.48 11.50
N ILE A 286 7.09 22.68 10.53
CA ILE A 286 6.22 21.93 9.62
C ILE A 286 5.71 20.67 10.34
N ILE A 287 4.41 20.41 10.31
CA ILE A 287 3.81 19.18 10.83
C ILE A 287 3.23 18.38 9.67
N LEU A 288 3.44 17.06 9.65
CA LEU A 288 2.81 16.15 8.70
C LEU A 288 2.14 15.00 9.46
N THR A 289 0.82 14.94 9.39
CA THR A 289 0.03 13.95 10.13
C THR A 289 -0.72 13.00 9.18
N ASP A 290 -0.63 11.70 9.43
CA ASP A 290 -1.39 10.66 8.71
C ASP A 290 -2.47 10.08 9.63
N ASP A 291 -3.71 10.49 9.37
CA ASP A 291 -4.84 10.32 10.29
C ASP A 291 -5.82 9.23 9.82
N VAL A 292 -5.30 8.30 9.02
CA VAL A 292 -6.02 7.16 8.41
C VAL A 292 -6.79 6.25 9.41
N TYR A 293 -6.49 6.33 10.72
CA TYR A 293 -7.19 5.57 11.76
C TYR A 293 -8.16 6.42 12.62
N GLY A 294 -8.31 7.74 12.36
CA GLY A 294 -9.04 8.66 13.24
C GLY A 294 -10.47 8.21 13.56
N THR A 295 -11.21 7.73 12.55
CA THR A 295 -12.59 7.24 12.68
C THR A 295 -12.75 5.99 13.56
N PHE A 296 -11.66 5.27 13.84
CA PHE A 296 -11.65 4.13 14.77
C PHE A 296 -11.39 4.57 16.23
N ALA A 297 -10.93 5.80 16.47
CA ALA A 297 -10.80 6.36 17.82
C ALA A 297 -12.14 6.96 18.29
N ASP A 298 -12.33 7.06 19.60
CA ASP A 298 -13.46 7.78 20.19
C ASP A 298 -13.10 9.27 20.35
N GLN A 299 -14.01 10.17 19.94
CA GLN A 299 -13.80 11.63 19.96
C GLN A 299 -12.42 12.04 19.40
N PHE A 300 -12.15 11.66 18.15
CA PHE A 300 -10.87 11.95 17.51
C PHE A 300 -10.74 13.45 17.22
N VAL A 301 -9.56 13.99 17.48
CA VAL A 301 -9.16 15.34 17.07
C VAL A 301 -7.77 15.24 16.46
N SER A 302 -7.65 15.70 15.22
CA SER A 302 -6.39 15.78 14.50
C SER A 302 -5.52 16.92 15.05
N ILE A 303 -4.20 16.76 14.94
CA ILE A 303 -3.28 17.89 15.13
C ILE A 303 -3.49 18.98 14.06
N PHE A 304 -4.09 18.64 12.91
CA PHE A 304 -4.54 19.63 11.91
C PHE A 304 -5.62 20.57 12.45
N ALA A 305 -6.47 20.11 13.38
CA ALA A 305 -7.48 20.95 14.00
C ALA A 305 -6.87 21.97 14.97
N THR A 306 -5.81 21.59 15.69
CA THR A 306 -5.19 22.44 16.73
C THR A 306 -4.04 23.30 16.21
N CYS A 307 -3.36 22.86 15.13
CA CYS A 307 -2.20 23.54 14.52
C CYS A 307 -2.37 23.70 12.98
N PRO A 308 -3.50 24.22 12.47
CA PRO A 308 -3.84 24.13 11.04
C PRO A 308 -2.82 24.77 10.10
N LYS A 309 -2.31 25.97 10.45
CA LYS A 309 -1.35 26.70 9.59
C LYS A 309 -0.02 25.96 9.42
N ASN A 310 0.36 25.16 10.42
CA ASN A 310 1.60 24.40 10.46
C ASN A 310 1.47 22.99 9.89
N THR A 311 0.25 22.49 9.68
CA THR A 311 0.00 21.06 9.45
C THR A 311 -0.42 20.75 8.02
N ILE A 312 0.28 19.79 7.43
CA ILE A 312 -0.17 19.03 6.26
C ILE A 312 -0.94 17.80 6.79
N LEU A 313 -2.24 17.75 6.53
CA LEU A 313 -3.07 16.58 6.82
C LEU A 313 -2.99 15.58 5.67
N VAL A 314 -2.83 14.29 5.99
CA VAL A 314 -3.08 13.19 5.06
C VAL A 314 -4.17 12.28 5.63
N TYR A 315 -5.22 12.10 4.83
CA TYR A 315 -6.31 11.17 5.14
C TYR A 315 -6.46 10.10 4.06
N SER A 316 -6.96 8.92 4.45
CA SER A 316 -7.09 7.78 3.55
C SER A 316 -8.31 6.92 3.89
N TYR A 317 -9.21 6.79 2.92
CA TYR A 317 -10.45 6.00 3.03
C TYR A 317 -10.19 4.48 3.11
N SER A 318 -8.93 4.07 2.92
CA SER A 318 -8.48 2.69 2.79
C SER A 318 -8.90 1.78 3.94
N LYS A 319 -8.86 2.28 5.19
CA LYS A 319 -9.06 1.44 6.39
C LYS A 319 -10.51 1.44 6.84
N TYR A 320 -11.11 2.61 7.00
CA TYR A 320 -12.48 2.76 7.52
C TYR A 320 -13.51 2.11 6.60
N PHE A 321 -13.49 2.41 5.30
CA PHE A 321 -14.48 1.90 4.34
C PHE A 321 -14.10 0.56 3.68
N GLY A 322 -13.02 -0.09 4.14
CA GLY A 322 -12.49 -1.31 3.52
C GLY A 322 -12.04 -1.11 2.06
N ALA A 323 -11.44 0.05 1.75
CA ALA A 323 -11.25 0.55 0.39
C ALA A 323 -9.77 0.57 -0.05
N THR A 324 -8.93 -0.33 0.48
CA THR A 324 -7.48 -0.38 0.20
C THR A 324 -7.14 -0.46 -1.29
N GLY A 325 -7.92 -1.22 -2.07
CA GLY A 325 -7.77 -1.38 -3.53
C GLY A 325 -8.28 -0.19 -4.35
N TRP A 326 -9.19 0.62 -3.82
CA TRP A 326 -9.72 1.81 -4.52
C TRP A 326 -8.73 2.98 -4.60
N ARG A 327 -7.67 2.96 -3.76
CA ARG A 327 -6.61 3.99 -3.73
C ARG A 327 -7.17 5.40 -3.51
N LEU A 328 -7.96 5.60 -2.46
CA LEU A 328 -8.57 6.90 -2.15
C LEU A 328 -7.93 7.55 -0.93
N GLY A 329 -7.50 8.81 -1.08
CA GLY A 329 -7.04 9.66 0.00
C GLY A 329 -7.00 11.13 -0.42
N VAL A 330 -6.76 12.00 0.55
CA VAL A 330 -6.61 13.43 0.34
C VAL A 330 -5.40 13.97 1.10
N ILE A 331 -4.79 15.02 0.56
CA ILE A 331 -3.92 15.94 1.30
C ILE A 331 -4.76 17.18 1.64
N GLY A 332 -4.79 17.59 2.90
CA GLY A 332 -5.44 18.84 3.34
C GLY A 332 -4.41 19.85 3.83
N ILE A 333 -4.53 21.10 3.37
CA ILE A 333 -3.66 22.21 3.78
C ILE A 333 -4.51 23.45 4.03
N HIS A 334 -4.27 24.14 5.15
CA HIS A 334 -4.95 25.38 5.50
C HIS A 334 -4.70 26.49 4.44
N ARG A 335 -5.69 27.33 4.15
CA ARG A 335 -5.59 28.36 3.09
C ARG A 335 -4.51 29.41 3.35
N ASP A 336 -4.20 29.67 4.61
CA ASP A 336 -3.12 30.53 5.09
C ASP A 336 -2.14 29.68 5.93
N ASN A 337 -1.20 29.01 5.25
CA ASN A 337 -0.27 28.05 5.86
C ASN A 337 1.18 28.54 5.80
N ILE A 338 2.02 27.95 6.65
CA ILE A 338 3.43 28.34 6.77
C ILE A 338 4.29 27.97 5.57
N LEU A 339 3.86 27.02 4.73
CA LEU A 339 4.65 26.50 3.61
C LEU A 339 4.69 27.53 2.49
N ASP A 340 3.53 28.13 2.19
CA ASP A 340 3.41 29.28 1.31
C ASP A 340 4.20 30.49 1.85
N ALA A 341 4.07 30.78 3.15
CA ALA A 341 4.84 31.85 3.78
C ALA A 341 6.36 31.63 3.65
N GLN A 342 6.85 30.41 3.94
CA GLN A 342 8.27 30.05 3.80
C GLN A 342 8.75 30.13 2.36
N ILE A 343 7.94 29.71 1.37
CA ILE A 343 8.26 29.86 -0.07
C ILE A 343 8.46 31.34 -0.44
N THR A 344 7.63 32.26 0.06
CA THR A 344 7.80 33.70 -0.23
C THR A 344 9.07 34.29 0.38
N GLN A 345 9.57 33.69 1.48
CA GLN A 345 10.76 34.12 2.22
C GLN A 345 12.07 33.51 1.71
N LEU A 346 12.02 32.61 0.71
CA LEU A 346 13.21 32.05 0.08
C LEU A 346 14.07 33.14 -0.58
N ASP A 347 15.38 32.89 -0.68
CA ASP A 347 16.30 33.79 -1.36
C ASP A 347 15.96 33.96 -2.86
N GLU A 348 16.47 35.04 -3.45
CA GLU A 348 16.16 35.39 -4.85
C GLU A 348 16.55 34.27 -5.82
N GLN A 349 17.66 33.57 -5.60
CA GLN A 349 18.11 32.48 -6.47
C GLN A 349 17.12 31.31 -6.45
N LYS A 350 16.68 30.87 -5.26
CA LYS A 350 15.67 29.83 -5.09
C LYS A 350 14.33 30.25 -5.68
N ARG A 351 13.86 31.48 -5.42
CA ARG A 351 12.59 31.99 -6.00
C ARG A 351 12.64 32.06 -7.52
N THR A 352 13.75 32.51 -8.12
CA THR A 352 13.93 32.49 -9.59
C THR A 352 13.91 31.07 -10.15
N ALA A 353 14.53 30.10 -9.46
CA ALA A 353 14.47 28.69 -9.86
C ALA A 353 13.04 28.12 -9.80
N LEU A 354 12.26 28.42 -8.76
CA LEU A 354 10.85 28.02 -8.65
C LEU A 354 9.98 28.72 -9.70
N HIS A 355 10.21 30.01 -9.97
CA HIS A 355 9.52 30.71 -11.04
C HIS A 355 9.77 30.03 -12.40
N ALA A 356 11.02 29.73 -12.72
CA ALA A 356 11.38 28.99 -13.94
C ALA A 356 10.77 27.58 -13.98
N ARG A 357 10.61 26.90 -12.83
CA ARG A 357 9.99 25.57 -12.72
C ARG A 357 8.51 25.59 -13.11
N TYR A 358 7.72 26.52 -12.59
CA TYR A 358 6.25 26.53 -12.75
C TYR A 358 5.73 27.51 -13.83
N ALA A 359 6.60 28.26 -14.51
CA ALA A 359 6.23 29.22 -15.57
C ALA A 359 5.43 28.62 -16.74
N SER A 360 5.44 27.30 -16.93
CA SER A 360 4.64 26.64 -17.97
C SER A 360 3.17 26.40 -17.60
N ILE A 361 2.80 26.54 -16.32
CA ILE A 361 1.44 26.22 -15.83
C ILE A 361 0.73 27.39 -15.15
N ALA A 362 1.46 28.44 -14.77
CA ALA A 362 0.91 29.65 -14.15
C ALA A 362 1.57 30.90 -14.75
N PRO A 363 0.79 31.96 -15.09
CA PRO A 363 1.36 33.22 -15.57
C PRO A 363 2.10 33.99 -14.46
N GLU A 364 1.72 33.78 -13.20
CA GLU A 364 2.39 34.30 -12.01
C GLU A 364 2.76 33.14 -11.05
N PRO A 365 3.85 32.41 -11.33
CA PRO A 365 4.33 31.29 -10.50
C PRO A 365 4.51 31.62 -9.01
N SER A 366 4.80 32.89 -8.69
CA SER A 366 5.01 33.36 -7.32
C SER A 366 3.77 33.21 -6.44
N SER A 367 2.57 33.32 -7.04
CA SER A 367 1.28 33.17 -6.36
C SER A 367 0.73 31.74 -6.31
N LEU A 368 1.42 30.77 -6.93
CA LEU A 368 0.97 29.38 -6.94
C LEU A 368 1.13 28.77 -5.53
N LYS A 369 0.02 28.42 -4.87
CA LYS A 369 0.00 27.80 -3.53
C LYS A 369 0.72 26.45 -3.53
N PHE A 370 1.28 26.07 -2.39
CA PHE A 370 1.97 24.80 -2.21
C PHE A 370 1.05 23.59 -2.48
N ILE A 371 -0.25 23.70 -2.19
CA ILE A 371 -1.20 22.61 -2.50
C ILE A 371 -1.37 22.39 -4.01
N ASP A 372 -1.34 23.44 -4.83
CA ASP A 372 -1.38 23.31 -6.28
C ASP A 372 0.00 22.90 -6.86
N ARG A 373 1.09 23.23 -6.16
CA ARG A 373 2.43 22.68 -6.48
C ARG A 373 2.51 21.19 -6.23
N LEU A 374 1.85 20.64 -5.21
CA LEU A 374 1.75 19.18 -5.02
C LEU A 374 1.11 18.51 -6.25
N VAL A 375 0.08 19.13 -6.85
CA VAL A 375 -0.57 18.64 -8.08
C VAL A 375 0.42 18.66 -9.24
N ALA A 376 1.07 19.80 -9.48
CA ALA A 376 2.06 19.94 -10.53
C ALA A 376 3.23 18.96 -10.39
N ASP A 377 3.84 18.91 -9.21
CA ASP A 377 4.99 18.04 -8.90
C ASP A 377 4.63 16.55 -8.98
N SER A 378 3.38 16.17 -8.72
CA SER A 378 2.88 14.78 -8.86
C SER A 378 2.91 14.26 -10.30
N ARG A 379 3.02 15.15 -11.30
CA ARG A 379 3.09 14.84 -12.74
C ARG A 379 4.21 15.62 -13.45
N SER A 380 5.32 15.88 -12.75
CA SER A 380 6.53 16.52 -13.32
C SER A 380 6.31 17.92 -13.92
N VAL A 381 5.32 18.67 -13.40
CA VAL A 381 4.87 20.02 -13.78
C VAL A 381 4.28 20.13 -15.19
N ALA A 382 4.99 19.68 -16.22
CA ALA A 382 4.57 19.81 -17.63
C ALA A 382 3.26 19.10 -17.98
N LEU A 383 2.81 18.14 -17.16
CA LEU A 383 1.57 17.38 -17.35
C LEU A 383 0.46 17.80 -16.35
N ASN A 384 0.56 18.98 -15.72
CA ASN A 384 -0.40 19.46 -14.71
C ASN A 384 -1.86 19.39 -15.18
N HIS A 385 -2.14 19.86 -16.40
CA HIS A 385 -3.50 19.89 -17.01
C HIS A 385 -4.10 18.51 -17.34
N THR A 386 -3.44 17.44 -16.89
CA THR A 386 -3.87 16.03 -16.99
C THR A 386 -3.54 15.27 -15.69
N ALA A 387 -3.36 16.00 -14.59
CA ALA A 387 -3.07 15.46 -13.27
C ALA A 387 -4.37 15.07 -12.53
N GLY A 388 -4.29 14.98 -11.21
CA GLY A 388 -5.42 14.61 -10.36
C GLY A 388 -5.67 13.10 -10.28
N LEU A 389 -6.50 12.75 -9.30
CA LEU A 389 -7.07 11.42 -9.15
C LEU A 389 -8.19 11.21 -10.19
N SER A 390 -8.35 9.99 -10.72
CA SER A 390 -9.38 9.74 -11.74
C SER A 390 -10.78 10.11 -11.24
N THR A 391 -11.60 10.66 -12.12
CA THR A 391 -12.93 11.15 -11.74
C THR A 391 -13.86 10.06 -11.17
N PRO A 392 -13.83 8.78 -11.58
CA PRO A 392 -14.62 7.73 -10.92
C PRO A 392 -14.14 7.43 -9.49
N GLN A 393 -12.83 7.56 -9.21
CA GLN A 393 -12.29 7.44 -7.86
C GLN A 393 -12.74 8.60 -6.97
N GLN A 394 -12.80 9.83 -7.50
CA GLN A 394 -13.35 10.98 -6.77
C GLN A 394 -14.84 10.79 -6.48
N VAL A 395 -15.65 10.33 -7.44
CA VAL A 395 -17.06 9.97 -7.20
C VAL A 395 -17.21 8.92 -6.10
N GLN A 396 -16.42 7.85 -6.10
CA GLN A 396 -16.50 6.85 -5.02
C GLN A 396 -16.07 7.43 -3.65
N MET A 397 -15.13 8.39 -3.62
CA MET A 397 -14.73 9.12 -2.41
C MET A 397 -15.87 10.00 -1.87
N VAL A 398 -16.59 10.70 -2.74
CA VAL A 398 -17.80 11.47 -2.41
C VAL A 398 -18.88 10.56 -1.84
N LEU A 399 -19.17 9.41 -2.46
CA LEU A 399 -20.18 8.48 -1.96
C LEU A 399 -19.79 7.87 -0.60
N PHE A 400 -18.51 7.61 -0.32
CA PHE A 400 -18.09 7.21 1.04
C PHE A 400 -18.27 8.34 2.06
N SER A 401 -17.98 9.58 1.65
CA SER A 401 -18.12 10.77 2.50
C SER A 401 -19.58 11.02 2.88
N LEU A 402 -20.49 11.01 1.89
CA LEU A 402 -21.94 11.14 2.10
C LEU A 402 -22.52 9.96 2.90
N PHE A 403 -22.01 8.74 2.72
CA PHE A 403 -22.43 7.60 3.55
C PHE A 403 -22.10 7.78 5.04
N ALA A 404 -20.96 8.39 5.37
CA ALA A 404 -20.66 8.72 6.77
C ALA A 404 -21.45 9.94 7.27
N LEU A 405 -21.50 11.03 6.49
CA LEU A 405 -22.21 12.26 6.86
C LEU A 405 -23.72 12.07 7.08
N MET A 406 -24.36 11.15 6.33
CA MET A 406 -25.78 10.82 6.53
C MET A 406 -26.04 9.85 7.70
N ASP A 407 -25.03 9.10 8.17
CA ASP A 407 -25.16 8.17 9.29
C ASP A 407 -25.02 8.91 10.63
N THR A 408 -25.97 9.81 10.91
CA THR A 408 -25.98 10.68 12.11
C THR A 408 -26.03 9.92 13.44
N ALA A 409 -26.38 8.63 13.41
CA ALA A 409 -26.33 7.72 14.56
C ALA A 409 -24.98 7.00 14.73
N ASP A 410 -24.02 7.27 13.84
CA ASP A 410 -22.68 6.65 13.79
C ASP A 410 -22.75 5.10 13.76
N SER A 411 -23.75 4.57 13.06
CA SER A 411 -24.10 3.15 13.03
C SER A 411 -22.96 2.29 12.48
N TYR A 412 -22.39 2.68 11.35
CA TYR A 412 -21.27 1.99 10.71
C TYR A 412 -20.01 2.07 11.57
N LYS A 413 -19.70 3.27 12.11
CA LYS A 413 -18.57 3.52 13.02
C LYS A 413 -18.64 2.63 14.25
N THR A 414 -19.81 2.59 14.90
CA THR A 414 -20.11 1.78 16.08
C THR A 414 -19.99 0.28 15.78
N VAL A 415 -20.51 -0.20 14.65
CA VAL A 415 -20.41 -1.61 14.24
C VAL A 415 -18.95 -2.01 14.00
N LEU A 416 -18.14 -1.18 13.34
CA LEU A 416 -16.72 -1.46 13.13
C LEU A 416 -15.91 -1.44 14.43
N LYS A 417 -16.09 -0.44 15.30
CA LYS A 417 -15.45 -0.39 16.62
C LYS A 417 -15.80 -1.63 17.44
N ARG A 418 -17.08 -2.03 17.47
CA ARG A 418 -17.54 -3.26 18.13
C ARG A 418 -16.91 -4.52 17.55
N LEU A 419 -16.77 -4.63 16.22
CA LEU A 419 -16.13 -5.76 15.55
C LEU A 419 -14.65 -5.88 15.95
N ILE A 420 -13.89 -4.78 15.91
CA ILE A 420 -12.48 -4.71 16.32
C ILE A 420 -12.32 -5.10 17.80
N ARG A 421 -13.10 -4.48 18.70
CA ARG A 421 -13.06 -4.78 20.14
C ARG A 421 -13.47 -6.23 20.43
N HIS A 422 -14.44 -6.81 19.70
CA HIS A 422 -14.79 -8.23 19.86
C HIS A 422 -13.66 -9.18 19.43
N ARG A 423 -12.93 -8.84 18.35
CA ARG A 423 -11.74 -9.58 17.92
C ARG A 423 -10.59 -9.47 18.93
N LYS A 424 -10.36 -8.29 19.52
CA LYS A 424 -9.44 -8.10 20.67
C LYS A 424 -9.84 -9.01 21.83
N ARG A 425 -11.13 -9.02 22.17
CA ARG A 425 -11.69 -9.84 23.25
C ARG A 425 -11.46 -11.33 23.02
N ALA A 426 -11.73 -11.81 21.81
CA ALA A 426 -11.51 -13.19 21.41
C ALA A 426 -10.02 -13.59 21.47
N LEU A 427 -9.12 -12.72 21.01
CA LEU A 427 -7.66 -12.92 21.09
C LEU A 427 -7.19 -13.06 22.55
N TYR A 428 -7.37 -12.03 23.36
CA TYR A 428 -6.83 -12.00 24.72
C TYR A 428 -7.52 -13.01 25.66
N ARG A 429 -8.81 -13.34 25.44
CA ARG A 429 -9.49 -14.43 26.16
C ARG A 429 -8.95 -15.82 25.80
N ALA A 430 -8.47 -16.03 24.57
CA ALA A 430 -7.83 -17.28 24.16
C ALA A 430 -6.37 -17.36 24.63
N ILE A 431 -5.64 -16.22 24.65
CA ILE A 431 -4.39 -16.11 25.44
C ILE A 431 -4.69 -16.41 26.92
N GLY A 432 -5.87 -15.99 27.40
CA GLY A 432 -6.42 -16.22 28.73
C GLY A 432 -6.13 -15.10 29.73
N VAL A 433 -5.58 -13.97 29.27
CA VAL A 433 -5.31 -12.79 30.10
C VAL A 433 -6.63 -12.06 30.35
N GLY A 434 -6.92 -11.77 31.63
CA GLY A 434 -8.07 -10.97 32.00
C GLY A 434 -7.98 -9.54 31.46
N PHE A 435 -9.11 -9.00 31.01
CA PHE A 435 -9.26 -7.57 30.80
C PHE A 435 -9.35 -6.92 32.19
N GLY A 436 -8.21 -6.41 32.68
CA GLY A 436 -8.21 -5.41 33.75
C GLY A 436 -8.54 -4.02 33.20
N ASP A 437 -8.13 -2.98 33.92
CA ASP A 437 -8.38 -1.54 33.64
C ASP A 437 -7.84 -1.02 32.28
N ALA A 438 -7.33 -1.91 31.43
CA ALA A 438 -6.86 -1.66 30.06
C ALA A 438 -7.96 -1.77 28.98
N GLU A 439 -9.24 -1.91 29.34
CA GLU A 439 -10.36 -1.59 28.45
C GLU A 439 -10.75 -0.10 28.48
N ASP A 440 -10.50 0.60 29.60
CA ASP A 440 -10.94 1.99 29.83
C ASP A 440 -9.84 3.02 29.52
N ASP A 441 -9.15 2.86 28.38
CA ASP A 441 -8.37 3.95 27.80
C ASP A 441 -9.15 4.61 26.66
N ILE A 442 -9.66 5.82 26.91
CA ILE A 442 -10.38 6.64 25.95
C ILE A 442 -9.56 6.99 24.69
N ASN A 443 -8.22 6.86 24.78
CA ASN A 443 -7.33 7.09 23.64
C ASN A 443 -7.08 5.83 22.80
N SER A 444 -7.58 4.67 23.22
CA SER A 444 -7.40 3.39 22.53
C SER A 444 -8.16 3.30 21.22
N VAL A 445 -7.48 2.82 20.18
CA VAL A 445 -8.05 2.57 18.85
C VAL A 445 -8.12 1.07 18.53
N ASP A 446 -7.17 0.28 19.02
CA ASP A 446 -7.01 -1.17 18.76
C ASP A 446 -7.19 -1.67 17.31
N TYR A 447 -6.98 -0.83 16.28
CA TYR A 447 -6.86 -1.37 14.92
C TYR A 447 -5.71 -2.41 14.86
N TYR A 448 -4.66 -2.18 15.65
CA TYR A 448 -3.62 -3.14 15.98
C TYR A 448 -3.62 -3.47 17.48
N ALA A 449 -3.20 -4.69 17.82
CA ALA A 449 -2.83 -5.09 19.16
C ALA A 449 -1.33 -5.44 19.21
N ILE A 450 -0.64 -4.95 20.23
CA ILE A 450 0.74 -5.32 20.54
C ILE A 450 0.70 -6.48 21.56
N LEU A 451 1.21 -7.63 21.14
CA LEU A 451 1.50 -8.76 22.02
C LEU A 451 2.92 -8.60 22.55
N ASP A 452 3.03 -7.84 23.63
CA ASP A 452 4.28 -7.63 24.37
C ASP A 452 4.50 -8.77 25.38
N LEU A 453 5.64 -9.47 25.29
CA LEU A 453 5.91 -10.64 26.13
C LEU A 453 6.20 -10.28 27.59
N GLU A 454 6.80 -9.12 27.86
CA GLU A 454 7.02 -8.63 29.22
C GLU A 454 5.67 -8.39 29.89
N LEU A 455 4.77 -7.66 29.23
CA LEU A 455 3.45 -7.35 29.75
C LEU A 455 2.57 -8.60 29.92
N LEU A 456 2.63 -9.54 28.97
CA LEU A 456 1.90 -10.81 29.08
C LEU A 456 2.47 -11.65 30.24
N GLY A 457 3.79 -11.87 30.28
CA GLY A 457 4.45 -12.63 31.34
C GLY A 457 4.16 -12.06 32.74
N GLU A 458 4.22 -10.74 32.89
CA GLU A 458 3.97 -10.06 34.16
C GLU A 458 2.50 -10.19 34.61
N ARG A 459 1.54 -10.00 33.69
CA ARG A 459 0.10 -10.15 34.01
C ARG A 459 -0.31 -11.59 34.35
N ILE A 460 0.39 -12.59 33.80
CA ILE A 460 0.03 -14.00 33.98
C ILE A 460 0.72 -14.59 35.20
N HIS A 461 2.04 -14.37 35.35
CA HIS A 461 2.90 -15.05 36.34
C HIS A 461 3.72 -14.10 37.23
N GLY A 462 3.54 -12.79 37.08
CA GLY A 462 4.21 -11.77 37.89
C GLY A 462 5.61 -11.39 37.40
N ARG A 463 6.10 -10.26 37.94
CA ARG A 463 7.32 -9.59 37.46
C ARG A 463 8.56 -10.49 37.37
N LYS A 464 8.78 -11.38 38.36
CA LYS A 464 9.90 -12.33 38.36
C LYS A 464 9.96 -13.23 37.12
N PHE A 465 8.81 -13.68 36.61
CA PHE A 465 8.76 -14.47 35.39
C PHE A 465 9.00 -13.61 34.16
N ALA A 466 8.45 -12.40 34.12
CA ALA A 466 8.65 -11.45 33.02
C ALA A 466 10.14 -11.09 32.84
N ASP A 467 10.84 -10.76 33.93
CA ASP A 467 12.27 -10.42 33.89
C ASP A 467 13.12 -11.59 33.37
N TRP A 468 12.82 -12.83 33.79
CA TRP A 468 13.48 -14.03 33.24
C TRP A 468 13.11 -14.24 31.76
N LEU A 469 11.83 -14.09 31.39
CA LEU A 469 11.34 -14.33 30.03
C LEU A 469 12.00 -13.39 29.00
N ILE A 470 12.20 -12.11 29.34
CA ILE A 470 12.87 -11.14 28.45
C ILE A 470 14.32 -11.55 28.16
N ILE A 471 15.00 -12.19 29.12
CA ILE A 471 16.39 -12.62 28.98
C ILE A 471 16.50 -13.91 28.15
N HIS A 472 15.52 -14.82 28.27
CA HIS A 472 15.59 -16.17 27.70
C HIS A 472 14.77 -16.37 26.41
N ALA A 473 13.82 -15.49 26.08
CA ALA A 473 12.99 -15.60 24.87
C ALA A 473 13.59 -14.84 23.67
N ASP A 474 13.99 -15.56 22.63
CA ASP A 474 14.30 -14.97 21.32
C ASP A 474 12.99 -14.76 20.53
N MET A 475 12.60 -13.48 20.35
CA MET A 475 11.40 -13.12 19.58
C MET A 475 11.40 -13.64 18.15
N THR A 476 12.56 -13.72 17.50
CA THR A 476 12.64 -14.18 16.11
C THR A 476 12.36 -15.67 16.06
N ALA A 477 12.96 -16.45 16.96
CA ALA A 477 12.65 -17.87 17.13
C ALA A 477 11.15 -18.08 17.49
N LEU A 478 10.61 -17.23 18.35
CA LEU A 478 9.22 -17.27 18.80
C LEU A 478 8.21 -16.97 17.68
N LEU A 479 8.47 -15.96 16.84
CA LEU A 479 7.69 -15.68 15.64
C LEU A 479 7.80 -16.82 14.62
N MET A 480 8.99 -17.39 14.43
CA MET A 480 9.22 -18.54 13.57
C MET A 480 8.46 -19.78 14.06
N ARG A 481 8.41 -20.03 15.37
CA ARG A 481 7.59 -21.10 15.96
C ARG A 481 6.09 -20.86 15.80
N LEU A 482 5.59 -19.65 16.01
CA LEU A 482 4.18 -19.32 15.73
C LEU A 482 3.81 -19.50 14.25
N ALA A 483 4.72 -19.16 13.33
CA ALA A 483 4.53 -19.38 11.89
C ALA A 483 4.58 -20.89 11.53
N HIS A 484 5.52 -21.64 12.11
CA HIS A 484 5.75 -23.05 11.80
C HIS A 484 4.72 -24.00 12.45
N GLU A 485 4.47 -23.84 13.75
CA GLU A 485 3.68 -24.75 14.58
C GLU A 485 2.18 -24.38 14.63
N ALA A 486 1.86 -23.09 14.53
CA ALA A 486 0.48 -22.58 14.60
C ALA A 486 -0.04 -22.01 13.27
N HIS A 487 0.81 -21.90 12.24
CA HIS A 487 0.51 -21.23 10.96
C HIS A 487 0.05 -19.77 11.11
N VAL A 488 0.65 -19.05 12.08
CA VAL A 488 0.35 -17.65 12.41
C VAL A 488 1.56 -16.76 12.11
N VAL A 489 1.40 -15.80 11.20
CA VAL A 489 2.44 -14.80 10.91
C VAL A 489 2.06 -13.47 11.57
N LEU A 490 2.80 -13.12 12.62
CA LEU A 490 2.79 -11.79 13.24
C LEU A 490 4.01 -10.99 12.74
N LEU A 491 3.96 -9.67 12.86
CA LEU A 491 5.12 -8.81 12.56
C LEU A 491 5.89 -8.45 13.84
N PRO A 492 7.23 -8.37 13.81
CA PRO A 492 8.02 -7.96 14.97
C PRO A 492 7.78 -6.48 15.30
N GLY A 493 7.61 -6.16 16.58
CA GLY A 493 7.43 -4.77 17.05
C GLY A 493 8.65 -3.89 16.78
N ARG A 494 9.87 -4.44 16.88
CA ARG A 494 11.13 -3.76 16.51
C ARG A 494 11.09 -3.15 15.12
N GLY A 495 10.36 -3.77 14.20
CA GLY A 495 10.15 -3.30 12.84
C GLY A 495 9.43 -1.97 12.66
N PHE A 496 8.89 -1.45 13.76
CA PHE A 496 8.18 -0.19 13.83
C PHE A 496 8.81 0.75 14.88
N GLY A 497 9.99 0.41 15.39
CA GLY A 497 10.67 1.17 16.45
C GLY A 497 10.31 0.78 17.89
N ILE A 498 9.51 -0.29 18.12
CA ILE A 498 9.26 -0.78 19.48
C ILE A 498 10.53 -1.45 20.02
N GLN A 499 11.05 -0.94 21.15
CA GLN A 499 12.28 -1.46 21.76
C GLN A 499 12.09 -2.85 22.40
N HIS A 500 10.89 -3.13 22.93
CA HIS A 500 10.57 -4.35 23.68
C HIS A 500 10.21 -5.56 22.78
N PRO A 501 10.60 -6.78 23.21
CA PRO A 501 10.13 -8.06 22.67
C PRO A 501 8.61 -8.16 22.47
N SER A 502 8.15 -7.94 21.24
CA SER A 502 6.71 -7.86 20.94
C SER A 502 6.35 -8.29 19.51
N GLY A 503 5.13 -8.82 19.35
CA GLY A 503 4.51 -9.12 18.05
C GLY A 503 3.28 -8.26 17.80
N ARG A 504 3.11 -7.73 16.57
CA ARG A 504 1.94 -6.94 16.16
C ARG A 504 0.90 -7.82 15.47
N VAL A 505 -0.33 -7.74 15.96
CA VAL A 505 -1.54 -8.34 15.37
C VAL A 505 -2.42 -7.22 14.81
N SER A 506 -2.83 -7.29 13.55
CA SER A 506 -3.95 -6.49 13.04
C SER A 506 -5.27 -7.12 13.47
N LEU A 507 -6.22 -6.33 13.99
CA LEU A 507 -7.57 -6.80 14.34
C LEU A 507 -8.57 -6.63 13.19
N ALA A 508 -8.15 -6.04 12.07
CA ALA A 508 -9.04 -5.72 10.96
C ALA A 508 -9.17 -6.83 9.89
N ASN A 509 -8.27 -7.82 9.86
CA ASN A 509 -8.01 -8.63 8.66
C ASN A 509 -8.37 -10.13 8.75
N LEU A 510 -8.56 -10.69 9.95
CA LEU A 510 -8.92 -12.11 10.15
C LEU A 510 -10.32 -12.27 10.75
N ASN A 511 -10.81 -13.51 10.87
CA ASN A 511 -12.07 -13.79 11.54
C ASN A 511 -11.87 -14.08 13.05
N GLU A 512 -12.94 -14.02 13.83
CA GLU A 512 -12.88 -14.22 15.28
C GLU A 512 -12.28 -15.57 15.70
N ALA A 513 -12.59 -16.64 14.94
CA ALA A 513 -12.02 -17.96 15.15
C ALA A 513 -10.48 -17.98 14.97
N ASP A 514 -9.94 -17.16 14.07
CA ASP A 514 -8.51 -17.06 13.83
C ASP A 514 -7.81 -16.34 14.98
N TYR A 515 -8.40 -15.28 15.52
CA TYR A 515 -7.89 -14.64 16.75
C TYR A 515 -7.90 -15.58 17.95
N LYS A 516 -8.88 -16.48 18.07
CA LYS A 516 -8.87 -17.54 19.08
C LYS A 516 -7.71 -18.52 18.86
N ARG A 517 -7.46 -18.95 17.61
CA ARG A 517 -6.32 -19.82 17.25
C ARG A 517 -4.98 -19.16 17.61
N ILE A 518 -4.81 -17.87 17.25
CA ILE A 518 -3.62 -17.08 17.61
C ILE A 518 -3.44 -17.02 19.12
N GLY A 519 -4.50 -16.73 19.87
CA GLY A 519 -4.42 -16.63 21.33
C GLY A 519 -4.05 -17.95 22.01
N THR A 520 -4.64 -19.06 21.58
CA THR A 520 -4.30 -20.41 22.07
C THR A 520 -2.84 -20.77 21.77
N ALA A 521 -2.32 -20.43 20.59
CA ALA A 521 -0.92 -20.67 20.22
C ALA A 521 0.05 -19.88 21.09
N VAL A 522 -0.23 -18.57 21.29
CA VAL A 522 0.57 -17.70 22.19
C VAL A 522 0.52 -18.19 23.63
N ARG A 523 -0.62 -18.71 24.10
CA ARG A 523 -0.75 -19.30 25.44
C ARG A 523 0.09 -20.56 25.60
N ALA A 524 0.01 -21.52 24.68
CA ALA A 524 0.77 -22.77 24.74
C ALA A 524 2.28 -22.51 24.79
N LEU A 525 2.75 -21.60 23.94
CA LEU A 525 4.11 -21.10 23.91
C LEU A 525 4.56 -20.46 25.25
N ILE A 526 3.71 -19.65 25.91
CA ILE A 526 4.01 -19.10 27.25
C ILE A 526 4.05 -20.23 28.29
N GLU A 527 3.15 -21.22 28.21
CA GLU A 527 3.14 -22.38 29.12
C GLU A 527 4.46 -23.19 29.06
N GLU A 528 5.09 -23.32 27.89
CA GLU A 528 6.42 -23.95 27.74
C GLU A 528 7.54 -23.17 28.46
N TYR A 529 7.58 -21.84 28.30
CA TYR A 529 8.55 -21.00 29.01
C TYR A 529 8.37 -21.06 30.54
N VAL A 530 7.14 -21.24 31.03
CA VAL A 530 6.86 -21.46 32.46
C VAL A 530 7.38 -22.82 32.92
N GLU A 531 7.30 -23.87 32.09
CA GLU A 531 7.95 -25.15 32.40
C GLU A 531 9.48 -25.04 32.45
N GLN A 532 10.09 -24.24 31.58
CA GLN A 532 11.53 -24.01 31.61
C GLN A 532 11.93 -23.22 32.86
N PHE A 533 11.27 -22.09 33.14
CA PHE A 533 11.47 -21.31 34.38
C PHE A 533 11.40 -22.21 35.62
N ASN A 534 10.37 -23.04 35.74
CA ASN A 534 10.20 -23.96 36.88
C ASN A 534 11.27 -25.05 37.00
N LYS A 535 12.01 -25.37 35.93
CA LYS A 535 13.16 -26.30 35.97
C LYS A 535 14.44 -25.58 36.43
N GLU A 536 14.57 -24.29 36.11
CA GLU A 536 15.75 -23.48 36.42
C GLU A 536 15.69 -22.81 37.80
N THR A 537 14.51 -22.31 38.21
CA THR A 537 14.30 -21.70 39.53
C THR A 537 13.64 -22.70 40.49
N ALA A 538 14.44 -23.26 41.41
CA ALA A 538 13.99 -24.25 42.39
C ALA A 538 13.07 -23.71 43.51
N ASP A 539 12.78 -22.41 43.53
CA ASP A 539 11.89 -21.76 44.49
C ASP A 539 10.44 -21.75 44.00
N LYS A 540 9.52 -22.34 44.78
CA LYS A 540 8.05 -22.34 44.61
C LYS A 540 7.59 -22.31 43.14
N PRO A 541 7.47 -23.48 42.46
CA PRO A 541 7.15 -23.52 41.04
C PRO A 541 5.84 -22.78 40.73
N LEU A 542 5.89 -21.93 39.70
CA LEU A 542 4.73 -21.28 39.12
C LEU A 542 3.74 -22.36 38.70
N SER A 543 2.48 -22.27 39.14
CA SER A 543 1.48 -23.22 38.69
C SER A 543 1.31 -23.12 37.18
N LYS A 544 1.31 -24.25 36.48
CA LYS A 544 0.75 -24.32 35.13
C LYS A 544 -0.60 -23.63 35.12
N TRP A 545 -0.86 -22.93 34.01
CA TRP A 545 -2.11 -22.21 33.75
C TRP A 545 -3.33 -22.97 34.26
N LYS A 546 -3.92 -22.49 35.37
CA LYS A 546 -5.20 -23.02 35.82
C LYS A 546 -6.24 -22.61 34.79
N ASN A 547 -6.91 -23.61 34.19
CA ASN A 547 -8.16 -23.36 33.50
C ASN A 547 -9.17 -22.83 34.53
N ASN A 548 -9.24 -21.50 34.65
CA ASN A 548 -10.39 -20.82 35.21
C ASN A 548 -11.55 -21.03 34.23
N ASN A 549 -12.14 -22.23 34.31
CA ASN A 549 -13.51 -22.44 33.91
C ASN A 549 -14.31 -21.38 34.67
N ILE A 550 -14.75 -20.35 33.95
CA ILE A 550 -15.64 -19.32 34.48
C ILE A 550 -16.84 -20.07 35.04
N ASN A 551 -17.00 -20.02 36.37
CA ASN A 551 -17.95 -20.85 37.09
C ASN A 551 -19.35 -20.67 36.47
N HIS A 552 -19.91 -21.77 35.94
CA HIS A 552 -21.16 -21.74 35.15
C HIS A 552 -22.36 -21.15 35.92
N GLN A 553 -22.27 -21.03 37.25
CA GLN A 553 -23.26 -20.37 38.09
C GLN A 553 -23.47 -18.87 37.76
N THR A 554 -22.45 -18.13 37.31
CA THR A 554 -22.62 -16.71 36.95
C THR A 554 -23.32 -16.55 35.61
N MET A 555 -23.08 -17.46 34.66
CA MET A 555 -23.73 -17.46 33.35
C MET A 555 -25.23 -17.80 33.47
N PHE A 556 -25.59 -18.67 34.42
CA PHE A 556 -26.98 -19.08 34.66
C PHE A 556 -27.91 -17.93 35.12
N ARG A 557 -27.35 -16.88 35.75
CA ARG A 557 -28.13 -15.67 36.12
C ARG A 557 -28.36 -14.71 34.96
N LEU A 558 -27.48 -14.70 33.95
CA LEU A 558 -27.64 -13.89 32.74
C LEU A 558 -28.55 -14.57 31.71
N LEU A 559 -28.51 -15.90 31.58
CA LEU A 559 -29.40 -16.63 30.67
C LEU A 559 -30.89 -16.44 31.00
N LEU A 560 -31.25 -16.31 32.29
CA LEU A 560 -32.65 -16.13 32.70
C LEU A 560 -33.25 -14.79 32.24
N MET A 561 -32.42 -13.79 31.94
CA MET A 561 -32.85 -12.46 31.48
C MET A 561 -32.97 -12.36 29.96
N TYR A 562 -32.36 -13.29 29.21
CA TYR A 562 -32.35 -13.30 27.74
C TYR A 562 -33.54 -14.08 27.12
N PHE A 563 -34.28 -14.83 27.93
CA PHE A 563 -35.38 -15.70 27.49
C PHE A 563 -36.74 -14.99 27.30
N LEU A 564 -36.79 -13.66 27.41
CA LEU A 564 -38.02 -12.86 27.35
C LEU A 564 -38.17 -11.98 26.09
N ILE A 565 -37.20 -11.98 25.17
CA ILE A 565 -37.26 -11.18 23.94
C ILE A 565 -37.05 -12.06 22.70
N ILE A 566 -38.20 -12.42 22.11
CA ILE A 566 -38.41 -12.81 20.71
C ILE A 566 -37.88 -14.20 20.31
N GLY A 567 -38.81 -15.14 20.27
CA GLY A 567 -38.78 -16.24 19.30
C GLY A 567 -39.73 -15.95 18.12
N CYS A 568 -39.28 -16.26 16.91
CA CYS A 568 -40.02 -16.71 15.72
C CYS A 568 -38.95 -16.92 14.62
N GLN A 569 -38.62 -18.15 14.25
CA GLN A 569 -39.19 -18.91 13.12
C GLN A 569 -38.90 -18.26 11.73
N TYR A 570 -38.42 -18.95 10.68
CA TYR A 570 -38.21 -20.39 10.47
C TYR A 570 -37.31 -20.70 9.24
N ILE A 571 -36.59 -21.84 9.31
CA ILE A 571 -36.34 -22.86 8.25
C ILE A 571 -35.50 -22.58 6.96
N ASP A 572 -34.48 -23.44 6.78
CA ASP A 572 -33.85 -24.05 5.57
C ASP A 572 -33.34 -23.21 4.37
N SER A 573 -32.32 -23.62 3.61
CA SER A 573 -31.58 -24.92 3.55
C SER A 573 -30.11 -24.79 3.12
N SER A 574 -29.37 -25.89 3.30
CA SER A 574 -28.07 -26.23 2.73
C SER A 574 -27.91 -25.90 1.23
N PHE A 575 -26.73 -25.49 0.73
CA PHE A 575 -25.60 -26.40 0.49
C PHE A 575 -24.25 -25.66 0.34
N ALA A 576 -23.14 -26.36 0.56
CA ALA A 576 -21.78 -25.85 0.41
C ALA A 576 -20.96 -26.68 -0.59
N ARG A 577 -20.04 -26.00 -1.30
CA ARG A 577 -18.91 -26.43 -2.18
C ARG A 577 -18.80 -25.37 -3.30
N GLU A 578 -17.65 -24.93 -3.78
CA GLU A 578 -16.22 -25.28 -3.64
C GLU A 578 -15.46 -23.94 -3.85
N SER A 579 -14.48 -23.48 -3.05
CA SER A 579 -13.03 -23.84 -3.08
C SER A 579 -12.50 -24.03 -4.52
N VAL A 580 -11.46 -23.39 -5.04
CA VAL A 580 -10.23 -22.73 -4.53
C VAL A 580 -9.95 -21.58 -5.54
N GLY A 581 -9.42 -20.41 -5.19
CA GLY A 581 -7.99 -20.14 -4.99
C GLY A 581 -7.13 -20.43 -6.25
N CYS A 582 -6.01 -19.76 -6.50
CA CYS A 582 -5.31 -18.75 -5.71
C CYS A 582 -4.28 -18.06 -6.62
N SER A 583 -3.75 -16.90 -6.18
CA SER A 583 -2.33 -16.48 -6.31
C SER A 583 -1.65 -16.35 -7.69
N ALA A 584 -0.67 -15.47 -7.89
CA ALA A 584 -0.22 -14.26 -7.17
C ALA A 584 0.76 -13.50 -8.12
N GLU A 585 1.25 -12.30 -7.79
CA GLU A 585 2.64 -12.04 -7.29
C GLU A 585 3.73 -12.73 -8.15
N ASP A 586 4.81 -12.07 -8.61
CA ASP A 586 5.67 -11.10 -7.91
C ASP A 586 6.32 -10.13 -8.94
N ASN A 587 6.52 -8.83 -8.65
CA ASN A 587 7.71 -8.23 -8.00
C ASN A 587 9.04 -8.56 -8.73
N GLN A 588 10.07 -7.74 -8.83
CA GLN A 588 10.48 -6.37 -8.49
C GLN A 588 11.97 -6.29 -8.89
N LEU A 589 12.53 -5.12 -9.17
CA LEU A 589 13.81 -4.68 -8.57
C LEU A 589 14.19 -3.23 -8.96
N ARG A 590 14.88 -2.56 -8.03
CA ARG A 590 15.51 -1.22 -8.13
C ARG A 590 17.04 -1.39 -8.02
N ALA A 591 17.92 -0.44 -8.38
CA ALA A 591 17.75 0.94 -8.84
C ALA A 591 18.65 1.15 -10.11
N THR A 592 19.30 2.27 -10.49
CA THR A 592 19.53 3.61 -9.92
C THR A 592 19.79 4.63 -11.06
N ALA A 593 19.97 5.90 -10.72
CA ALA A 593 20.12 7.05 -11.62
C ALA A 593 21.37 7.04 -12.54
N SER A 594 21.14 7.24 -13.85
CA SER A 594 21.85 8.21 -14.69
C SER A 594 21.03 8.44 -15.98
N SER A 595 21.44 9.36 -16.86
CA SER A 595 20.67 9.72 -18.06
C SER A 595 20.42 8.52 -18.98
N PHE A 596 19.16 8.08 -19.08
CA PHE A 596 18.77 6.92 -19.89
C PHE A 596 19.21 7.09 -21.35
N LYS A 597 20.20 6.29 -21.75
CA LYS A 597 20.67 6.29 -23.13
C LYS A 597 19.94 5.21 -23.92
N LYS A 598 18.95 5.63 -24.70
CA LYS A 598 18.27 4.76 -25.67
C LYS A 598 19.19 4.54 -26.88
N ILE A 599 19.56 3.29 -27.13
CA ILE A 599 20.34 2.87 -28.29
C ILE A 599 19.45 1.93 -29.11
N ILE A 600 19.22 2.28 -30.37
CA ILE A 600 18.27 1.61 -31.26
C ILE A 600 19.05 0.82 -32.32
N ASP A 601 18.86 -0.50 -32.38
CA ASP A 601 19.29 -1.32 -33.51
C ASP A 601 18.13 -1.48 -34.49
N VAL A 602 18.25 -0.83 -35.65
CA VAL A 602 17.18 -0.79 -36.66
C VAL A 602 17.16 -2.05 -37.55
N GLY A 603 18.14 -2.96 -37.42
CA GLY A 603 18.19 -4.19 -38.19
C GLY A 603 18.38 -3.97 -39.70
N SER A 604 17.76 -4.83 -40.52
CA SER A 604 17.88 -4.76 -41.98
C SER A 604 17.09 -3.59 -42.58
N SER A 605 17.43 -3.19 -43.82
CA SER A 605 16.74 -2.13 -44.57
C SER A 605 15.22 -2.32 -44.68
N TYR A 606 14.75 -3.57 -44.66
CA TYR A 606 13.33 -3.92 -44.63
C TYR A 606 12.61 -3.46 -43.34
N MET A 607 13.28 -3.52 -42.18
CA MET A 607 12.72 -3.15 -40.89
C MET A 607 12.66 -1.62 -40.73
N HIS A 608 13.72 -0.93 -41.15
CA HIS A 608 13.78 0.54 -41.21
C HIS A 608 12.62 1.11 -42.06
N ASN A 609 12.38 0.56 -43.25
CA ASN A 609 11.28 0.98 -44.14
C ASN A 609 9.87 0.66 -43.61
N ARG A 610 9.74 -0.18 -42.58
CA ARG A 610 8.46 -0.45 -41.87
C ARG A 610 8.34 0.28 -40.53
N GLY A 611 9.29 1.16 -40.19
CA GLY A 611 9.27 1.93 -38.94
C GLY A 611 9.63 1.14 -37.68
N ASN A 612 10.13 -0.09 -37.81
CA ASN A 612 10.39 -1.00 -36.69
C ASN A 612 11.90 -1.21 -36.46
N SER A 613 12.27 -1.54 -35.22
CA SER A 613 13.65 -1.84 -34.81
C SER A 613 13.77 -3.30 -34.37
N ARG A 614 14.93 -3.95 -34.58
CA ARG A 614 15.16 -5.36 -34.18
C ARG A 614 15.30 -5.47 -32.67
N SER A 615 16.02 -4.53 -32.07
CA SER A 615 16.16 -4.44 -30.62
C SER A 615 16.46 -3.01 -30.16
N ILE A 616 16.16 -2.72 -28.90
CA ILE A 616 16.43 -1.44 -28.25
C ILE A 616 17.10 -1.73 -26.91
N ARG A 617 18.26 -1.10 -26.67
CA ARG A 617 18.92 -1.09 -25.36
C ARG A 617 18.64 0.23 -24.64
N VAL A 618 18.30 0.12 -23.36
CA VAL A 618 18.11 1.23 -22.43
C VAL A 618 19.13 1.08 -21.30
N ASP A 619 20.10 1.99 -21.25
CA ASP A 619 21.18 1.94 -20.25
C ASP A 619 20.75 2.64 -18.94
N GLY A 620 20.93 1.95 -17.82
CA GLY A 620 20.84 2.45 -16.43
C GLY A 620 21.94 1.81 -15.56
N ALA A 621 21.66 1.51 -14.29
CA ALA A 621 22.61 0.76 -13.44
C ALA A 621 22.93 -0.63 -14.04
N TYR A 622 21.93 -1.26 -14.65
CA TYR A 622 22.06 -2.36 -15.61
C TYR A 622 21.48 -1.90 -16.96
N SER A 623 21.84 -2.57 -18.05
CA SER A 623 21.28 -2.31 -19.39
C SER A 623 20.14 -3.28 -19.68
N THR A 624 18.95 -2.76 -19.96
CA THR A 624 17.79 -3.57 -20.39
C THR A 624 17.74 -3.63 -21.91
N ILE A 625 17.58 -4.83 -22.47
CA ILE A 625 17.46 -5.07 -23.92
C ILE A 625 16.04 -5.55 -24.21
N TYR A 626 15.32 -4.79 -25.03
CA TYR A 626 14.01 -5.15 -25.57
C TYR A 626 14.19 -5.71 -26.98
N LEU A 627 13.76 -6.94 -27.23
CA LEU A 627 13.74 -7.55 -28.56
C LEU A 627 12.34 -7.44 -29.17
N ALA A 628 12.27 -7.08 -30.45
CA ALA A 628 11.02 -7.20 -31.21
C ALA A 628 10.58 -8.68 -31.31
N GLY A 629 9.31 -8.91 -31.65
CA GLY A 629 8.76 -10.25 -31.87
C GLY A 629 9.58 -11.03 -32.88
N VAL A 630 10.24 -12.09 -32.41
CA VAL A 630 11.06 -12.96 -33.27
C VAL A 630 10.21 -14.14 -33.72
N THR A 631 10.06 -14.24 -35.03
CA THR A 631 9.44 -15.37 -35.72
C THR A 631 10.42 -15.95 -36.75
N SER A 632 10.18 -17.18 -37.18
CA SER A 632 10.97 -17.82 -38.24
C SER A 632 10.16 -18.85 -39.01
N ILE A 633 10.21 -18.75 -40.33
CA ILE A 633 9.71 -19.76 -41.29
C ILE A 633 10.86 -20.41 -42.07
N ARG A 634 12.12 -20.08 -41.75
CA ARG A 634 13.34 -20.60 -42.41
C ARG A 634 14.50 -20.74 -41.45
N SER A 635 15.20 -21.87 -41.54
CA SER A 635 16.39 -22.18 -40.74
C SER A 635 17.48 -21.11 -40.91
N LEU A 636 18.09 -20.72 -39.78
CA LEU A 636 19.17 -19.73 -39.72
C LEU A 636 20.50 -20.31 -40.24
N SER A 637 20.75 -21.60 -40.01
CA SER A 637 22.00 -22.27 -40.40
C SER A 637 21.96 -22.86 -41.81
N THR A 638 20.78 -23.23 -42.32
CA THR A 638 20.64 -23.96 -43.59
C THR A 638 19.70 -23.29 -44.60
N ASN A 639 18.99 -22.21 -44.22
CA ASN A 639 17.93 -21.54 -45.01
C ASN A 639 16.77 -22.45 -45.49
N ALA A 640 16.73 -23.70 -44.99
CA ALA A 640 15.68 -24.67 -45.25
C ALA A 640 14.32 -24.16 -44.75
N SER A 641 13.25 -24.55 -45.44
CA SER A 641 11.87 -24.21 -45.07
C SER A 641 11.50 -24.86 -43.73
N LEU A 642 10.81 -24.11 -42.87
CA LEU A 642 10.24 -24.57 -41.59
C LEU A 642 8.70 -24.46 -41.59
N LEU A 643 8.08 -24.42 -42.77
CA LEU A 643 6.62 -24.38 -42.91
C LEU A 643 6.00 -25.65 -42.30
N GLY A 644 5.05 -25.50 -41.38
CA GLY A 644 4.43 -26.61 -40.65
C GLY A 644 5.29 -27.22 -39.53
N ASP A 645 6.60 -26.98 -39.50
CA ASP A 645 7.53 -27.54 -38.50
C ASP A 645 7.59 -26.67 -37.24
N PHE A 646 6.65 -26.88 -36.32
CA PHE A 646 6.59 -26.14 -35.05
C PHE A 646 7.91 -26.22 -34.27
N ASP A 647 8.49 -27.41 -34.13
CA ASP A 647 9.73 -27.64 -33.38
C ASP A 647 10.91 -26.86 -34.01
N GLY A 648 11.04 -26.93 -35.33
CA GLY A 648 12.04 -26.19 -36.08
C GLY A 648 11.86 -24.68 -35.98
N GLN A 649 10.64 -24.16 -36.10
CA GLN A 649 10.35 -22.73 -35.93
C GLN A 649 10.72 -22.26 -34.51
N VAL A 650 10.32 -22.98 -33.46
CA VAL A 650 10.66 -22.66 -32.06
C VAL A 650 12.18 -22.62 -31.84
N ARG A 651 12.90 -23.68 -32.22
CA ARG A 651 14.37 -23.72 -32.08
C ARG A 651 15.03 -22.59 -32.86
N ASN A 652 14.51 -22.27 -34.04
CA ASN A 652 15.10 -21.23 -34.86
C ASN A 652 14.83 -19.81 -34.33
N VAL A 653 13.65 -19.57 -33.76
CA VAL A 653 13.33 -18.32 -33.07
C VAL A 653 14.29 -18.09 -31.90
N PHE A 654 14.51 -19.09 -31.04
CA PHE A 654 15.49 -18.96 -29.95
C PHE A 654 16.94 -18.82 -30.46
N ALA A 655 17.32 -19.51 -31.53
CA ALA A 655 18.64 -19.32 -32.16
C ALA A 655 18.84 -17.89 -32.69
N ARG A 656 17.80 -17.27 -33.29
CA ARG A 656 17.81 -15.88 -33.76
C ARG A 656 17.83 -14.87 -32.61
N ILE A 657 17.13 -15.15 -31.50
CA ILE A 657 17.23 -14.36 -30.27
C ILE A 657 18.67 -14.39 -29.75
N ASN A 658 19.26 -15.59 -29.59
CA ASN A 658 20.65 -15.75 -29.13
C ASN A 658 21.64 -15.02 -30.05
N GLN A 659 21.51 -15.18 -31.36
CA GLN A 659 22.34 -14.47 -32.33
C GLN A 659 22.27 -12.94 -32.12
N THR A 660 21.08 -12.39 -31.91
CA THR A 660 20.91 -10.94 -31.68
C THR A 660 21.61 -10.49 -30.40
N LEU A 661 21.49 -11.26 -29.31
CA LEU A 661 22.14 -10.98 -28.03
C LEU A 661 23.67 -11.06 -28.14
N VAL A 662 24.20 -12.10 -28.80
CA VAL A 662 25.65 -12.32 -28.96
C VAL A 662 26.25 -11.23 -29.86
N GLU A 663 25.68 -10.98 -31.03
CA GLU A 663 26.22 -10.04 -32.02
C GLU A 663 26.15 -8.58 -31.57
N GLN A 664 25.05 -8.15 -30.97
CA GLN A 664 24.82 -6.72 -30.66
C GLN A 664 25.20 -6.33 -29.23
N TYR A 665 25.16 -7.28 -28.29
CA TYR A 665 25.27 -6.99 -26.86
C TYR A 665 26.31 -7.84 -26.11
N CYS A 666 26.92 -8.83 -26.78
CA CYS A 666 27.82 -9.82 -26.17
C CYS A 666 27.18 -10.53 -24.97
N SER A 667 25.95 -11.00 -25.19
CA SER A 667 25.03 -11.59 -24.21
C SER A 667 24.45 -12.89 -24.79
N GLU A 668 23.88 -13.76 -23.96
CA GLU A 668 23.33 -15.06 -24.40
C GLU A 668 21.90 -15.29 -23.89
N LEU A 669 21.27 -16.39 -24.32
CA LEU A 669 19.91 -16.76 -23.87
C LEU A 669 19.72 -16.80 -22.35
N HIS A 670 20.77 -17.02 -21.56
CA HIS A 670 20.69 -17.07 -20.10
C HIS A 670 20.51 -15.68 -19.45
N ASP A 671 20.77 -14.58 -20.17
CA ASP A 671 20.50 -13.21 -19.70
C ASP A 671 19.04 -12.77 -19.91
N LEU A 672 18.21 -13.64 -20.53
CA LEU A 672 16.78 -13.40 -20.69
C LEU A 672 16.08 -13.44 -19.34
N VAL A 673 15.35 -12.37 -19.01
CA VAL A 673 14.52 -12.28 -17.81
C VAL A 673 13.03 -12.53 -18.09
N SER A 674 12.58 -12.25 -19.32
CA SER A 674 11.18 -12.46 -19.72
C SER A 674 11.03 -12.89 -21.18
N THR A 675 10.09 -13.79 -21.46
CA THR A 675 9.69 -14.20 -22.83
C THR A 675 8.18 -14.42 -22.95
N THR A 676 7.52 -13.67 -23.82
CA THR A 676 6.11 -13.89 -24.21
C THR A 676 6.09 -14.62 -25.54
N ALA A 677 5.52 -15.82 -25.56
CA ALA A 677 5.39 -16.65 -26.75
C ALA A 677 3.93 -16.72 -27.21
N PHE A 678 3.72 -16.48 -28.49
CA PHE A 678 2.42 -16.60 -29.15
C PHE A 678 2.45 -17.83 -30.06
N ILE A 679 1.48 -18.73 -29.92
CA ILE A 679 1.35 -19.94 -30.74
C ILE A 679 -0.02 -19.99 -31.40
N THR A 680 -0.09 -20.46 -32.65
CA THR A 680 -1.34 -20.50 -33.42
C THR A 680 -2.24 -21.71 -33.09
N ASN A 681 -1.76 -22.66 -32.28
CA ASN A 681 -2.52 -23.84 -31.87
C ASN A 681 -2.16 -24.29 -30.45
N GLY A 682 -3.14 -24.29 -29.55
CA GLY A 682 -2.94 -24.63 -28.14
C GLY A 682 -2.42 -26.04 -27.88
N ASN A 683 -2.60 -26.98 -28.82
CA ASN A 683 -2.04 -28.34 -28.72
C ASN A 683 -0.50 -28.34 -28.68
N PHE A 684 0.16 -27.31 -29.23
CA PHE A 684 1.61 -27.19 -29.17
C PHE A 684 2.14 -26.81 -27.77
N SER A 685 1.28 -26.42 -26.81
CA SER A 685 1.71 -25.90 -25.51
C SER A 685 2.63 -26.84 -24.73
N LYS A 686 2.30 -28.14 -24.70
CA LYS A 686 3.16 -29.15 -24.06
C LYS A 686 4.50 -29.29 -24.77
N ARG A 687 4.47 -29.34 -26.11
CA ARG A 687 5.69 -29.51 -26.93
C ARG A 687 6.62 -28.30 -26.83
N TYR A 688 6.06 -27.09 -26.80
CA TYR A 688 6.80 -25.85 -26.55
C TYR A 688 7.54 -25.87 -25.21
N ALA A 689 6.90 -26.36 -24.15
CA ALA A 689 7.52 -26.49 -22.84
C ALA A 689 8.67 -27.53 -22.81
N GLU A 690 8.54 -28.63 -23.55
CA GLU A 690 9.63 -29.61 -23.74
C GLU A 690 10.81 -29.00 -24.48
N LEU A 691 10.57 -28.34 -25.61
CA LEU A 691 11.59 -27.64 -26.39
C LEU A 691 12.31 -26.56 -25.60
N ARG A 692 11.61 -25.78 -24.76
CA ARG A 692 12.25 -24.82 -23.85
C ARG A 692 13.15 -25.51 -22.82
N LYS A 693 12.75 -26.64 -22.24
CA LYS A 693 13.62 -27.39 -21.31
C LYS A 693 14.92 -27.82 -21.98
N GLU A 694 14.88 -28.24 -23.24
CA GLU A 694 16.07 -28.57 -24.02
C GLU A 694 16.93 -27.33 -24.31
N ILE A 695 16.33 -26.25 -24.83
CA ILE A 695 17.04 -25.03 -25.25
C ILE A 695 17.77 -24.34 -24.08
N PHE A 696 17.18 -24.37 -22.88
CA PHE A 696 17.76 -23.79 -21.66
C PHE A 696 18.50 -24.82 -20.78
N ASN A 697 18.76 -26.04 -21.28
CA ASN A 697 19.45 -27.11 -20.56
C ASN A 697 18.84 -27.45 -19.17
N GLY A 698 17.52 -27.31 -19.01
CA GLY A 698 16.79 -27.66 -17.79
C GLY A 698 16.83 -26.65 -16.64
N ARG A 699 17.48 -25.48 -16.81
CA ARG A 699 17.66 -24.46 -15.75
C ARG A 699 17.51 -23.03 -16.30
N ASP A 700 17.63 -22.03 -15.43
CA ASP A 700 17.79 -20.61 -15.80
C ASP A 700 16.73 -20.09 -16.79
N PHE A 701 15.46 -20.46 -16.55
CA PHE A 701 14.33 -20.10 -17.41
C PHE A 701 13.87 -18.64 -17.17
N PRO A 702 13.74 -17.80 -18.20
CA PRO A 702 13.03 -16.52 -18.07
C PRO A 702 11.56 -16.71 -17.68
N ALA A 703 11.03 -15.73 -16.94
CA ALA A 703 9.59 -15.58 -16.71
C ALA A 703 8.86 -15.60 -18.04
N SER A 704 7.71 -16.28 -18.13
CA SER A 704 7.11 -16.53 -19.44
C SER A 704 5.60 -16.67 -19.45
N ALA A 705 5.00 -16.00 -20.43
CA ALA A 705 3.63 -16.23 -20.86
C ALA A 705 3.65 -17.03 -22.17
N LEU A 706 2.72 -17.98 -22.30
CA LEU A 706 2.43 -18.68 -23.55
C LEU A 706 0.97 -18.44 -23.89
N ILE A 707 0.71 -17.79 -25.01
CA ILE A 707 -0.62 -17.33 -25.42
C ILE A 707 -0.99 -18.07 -26.70
N THR A 708 -2.14 -18.74 -26.70
CA THR A 708 -2.72 -19.28 -27.94
C THR A 708 -3.51 -18.16 -28.62
N ILE A 709 -3.20 -17.90 -29.89
CA ILE A 709 -3.82 -16.86 -30.71
C ILE A 709 -4.40 -17.45 -32.00
N THR A 710 -5.39 -16.77 -32.59
CA THR A 710 -6.07 -17.27 -33.80
C THR A 710 -5.16 -17.27 -35.03
N SER A 711 -4.30 -16.26 -35.18
CA SER A 711 -3.34 -16.15 -36.29
C SER A 711 -2.21 -15.17 -35.97
N LEU A 712 -1.05 -15.37 -36.60
CA LEU A 712 0.06 -14.41 -36.65
C LEU A 712 0.00 -13.55 -37.92
N ALA A 713 0.82 -12.50 -38.00
CA ALA A 713 0.86 -11.58 -39.13
C ALA A 713 1.23 -12.22 -40.50
N ASN A 714 1.73 -13.45 -40.49
CA ASN A 714 1.71 -14.37 -41.62
C ASN A 714 1.19 -15.73 -41.09
N GLU A 715 0.21 -16.32 -41.77
CA GLU A 715 -0.43 -17.60 -41.41
C GLU A 715 0.54 -18.79 -41.41
N GLU A 716 1.66 -18.69 -42.13
CA GLU A 716 2.75 -19.68 -42.15
C GLU A 716 3.55 -19.74 -40.84
N MET A 717 3.44 -18.72 -39.99
CA MET A 717 4.13 -18.63 -38.71
C MET A 717 3.31 -19.37 -37.65
N LEU A 718 3.93 -20.35 -36.99
CA LEU A 718 3.31 -21.11 -35.91
C LEU A 718 3.70 -20.59 -34.53
N VAL A 719 4.78 -19.80 -34.45
CA VAL A 719 5.27 -19.18 -33.23
C VAL A 719 5.89 -17.80 -33.48
N GLU A 720 5.64 -16.88 -32.55
CA GLU A 720 6.40 -15.64 -32.35
C GLU A 720 6.80 -15.54 -30.88
N VAL A 721 8.05 -15.16 -30.60
CA VAL A 721 8.54 -14.93 -29.23
C VAL A 721 9.07 -13.50 -29.10
N GLN A 722 8.44 -12.73 -28.21
CA GLN A 722 8.95 -11.45 -27.71
C GLN A 722 9.77 -11.69 -26.44
N ALA A 723 10.85 -10.93 -26.25
CA ALA A 723 11.84 -11.25 -25.23
C ALA A 723 12.51 -9.99 -24.64
N ILE A 724 12.88 -10.06 -23.36
CA ILE A 724 13.62 -9.03 -22.63
C ILE A 724 14.82 -9.66 -21.94
N ALA A 725 16.01 -9.08 -22.12
CA ALA A 725 17.23 -9.42 -21.39
C ALA A 725 17.70 -8.26 -20.50
N ILE A 726 18.46 -8.58 -19.46
CA ILE A 726 19.15 -7.58 -18.60
C ILE A 726 20.62 -7.97 -18.49
N ILE A 727 21.52 -7.04 -18.80
CA ILE A 727 22.97 -7.25 -18.73
C ILE A 727 23.68 -6.16 -17.92
N PRO A 728 24.90 -6.40 -17.38
CA PRO A 728 25.68 -5.37 -16.72
C PRO A 728 25.99 -4.17 -17.63
N SER A 729 25.90 -2.96 -17.08
CA SER A 729 26.14 -1.71 -17.83
C SER A 729 27.63 -1.58 -18.21
N ARG A 730 27.93 -1.53 -19.52
CA ARG A 730 29.32 -1.40 -20.02
C ARG A 730 29.79 0.05 -20.02
N ASN A 731 30.70 0.39 -19.10
CA ASN A 731 31.40 1.67 -19.10
C ASN A 731 32.32 1.81 -20.32
N LYS A 732 32.27 2.98 -21.00
CA LYS A 732 32.93 3.19 -22.30
C LYS A 732 34.47 3.14 -22.28
N GLU A 733 35.11 3.15 -21.11
CA GLU A 733 36.58 3.18 -21.00
C GLU A 733 37.27 1.80 -21.10
N GLN A 734 36.54 0.69 -20.95
CA GLN A 734 37.16 -0.65 -21.01
C GLN A 734 37.41 -1.19 -22.43
N ILE A 735 36.92 -0.54 -23.48
CA ILE A 735 37.10 -0.99 -24.88
C ILE A 735 38.37 -0.41 -25.54
N ILE A 736 39.08 0.52 -24.87
CA ILE A 736 40.38 1.06 -25.34
C ILE A 736 41.59 0.52 -24.54
N ARG A 737 41.36 -0.27 -23.46
CA ARG A 737 42.44 -0.89 -22.66
C ARG A 737 42.59 -2.41 -22.78
N SER A 738 41.83 -3.06 -23.66
CA SER A 738 41.96 -4.50 -23.95
C SER A 738 42.89 -4.85 -25.12
N ASN A 739 43.46 -3.86 -25.82
CA ASN A 739 44.40 -4.06 -26.94
C ASN A 739 45.83 -3.51 -26.69
N SER A 740 46.26 -3.41 -25.43
CA SER A 740 47.65 -3.01 -25.11
C SER A 740 48.27 -3.73 -23.90
N PHE A 741 47.67 -4.85 -23.46
CA PHE A 741 48.19 -5.63 -22.32
C PHE A 741 48.53 -7.10 -22.67
N VAL A 742 48.99 -7.32 -23.90
CA VAL A 742 49.54 -8.61 -24.38
C VAL A 742 51.01 -8.49 -24.81
N ILE A 743 51.63 -7.30 -24.72
CA ILE A 743 53.04 -7.07 -25.12
C ILE A 743 54.00 -6.81 -23.93
N PHE A 744 53.49 -6.56 -22.72
CA PHE A 744 54.34 -6.19 -21.57
C PHE A 744 54.51 -7.25 -20.46
N ILE A 745 53.89 -8.43 -20.57
CA ILE A 745 54.10 -9.58 -19.65
C ILE A 745 54.63 -10.81 -20.41
N CYS A 746 55.59 -10.59 -21.31
CA CYS A 746 56.52 -11.62 -21.78
C CYS A 746 57.99 -11.28 -21.51
N PHE A 747 58.29 -10.11 -20.92
CA PHE A 747 59.67 -9.64 -20.71
C PHE A 747 60.17 -9.67 -19.25
N PHE A 748 59.33 -10.10 -18.29
CA PHE A 748 59.70 -10.15 -16.87
C PHE A 748 59.88 -11.57 -16.28
N PHE A 749 59.66 -12.62 -17.08
CA PHE A 749 59.85 -14.02 -16.65
C PHE A 749 61.00 -14.76 -17.36
N ILE A 750 61.76 -14.09 -18.24
CA ILE A 750 62.99 -14.62 -18.87
C ILE A 750 64.21 -13.81 -18.39
N ARG A 751 64.33 -13.63 -17.06
CA ARG A 751 65.57 -13.11 -16.45
C ARG A 751 65.86 -13.62 -15.03
N GLN A 752 65.20 -14.69 -14.60
CA GLN A 752 65.48 -15.39 -13.34
C GLN A 752 65.70 -16.91 -13.54
N LEU A 753 66.08 -17.31 -14.76
CA LEU A 753 66.55 -18.65 -15.11
C LEU A 753 68.00 -18.66 -15.64
N PHE A 754 68.70 -17.52 -15.60
CA PHE A 754 70.12 -17.39 -15.92
C PHE A 754 70.79 -16.23 -15.14
N SER A 755 70.86 -16.36 -13.81
CA SER A 755 71.97 -15.93 -12.94
C SER A 755 71.71 -16.34 -11.50
#